data_AF-A0A7V3QIE9-F1
#
_entry.id   AF-A0A7V3QIE9-F1
#
_cell.length_a   1.000
_cell.length_b   1.000
_cell.length_c   1.000
_cell.angle_alpha   90.00
_cell.angle_beta   90.00
_cell.angle_gamma   90.00
#
_symmetry.space_group_name_H-M   'P 1'
#
loop_
_entity.id
_entity.type
_entity.pdbx_description
1 polymer ?
#
loop_
_entity_poly.entity_id
_entity_poly.type
_entity_poly.pdbx_seq_one_letter_code
_entity_poly.pdbx_strand_id
1 'polypeptide(L)'
;MNIEKYFVLNKYLLSLFGVDNFKDLQQNLKGTREGTDSDGKTYFVNPLISNLPNKKISDSDLLKYDSNIQEYIRKINHRRGNVSLKYFQYLAVLFTEIILDNLKNRKLEFIYKLNEFLKNYENKDVKNLIGDFTEDDLRKFAFYMATGSGKTLIAHINYHQFFKYNLFSPDNILFITPNEGLSKQHFEELQKSGIPARLYSGNLNTTEIKGTNEVLVIEITKFVEEKKGSGLTISVDTFEGRNLILVDEGHKGKKSEEQKWAKLRDKLSENGLVFEYSATFGQILSEKNKETLKEYAKSIVFDYSYKYFYLDGYGKDFFVVNVGESEISEEKFQNIMFVANLLSFYEQLLIYEEKKDVAKTYNIEKPLWIFVGTTVVGKKKVEEEKETISDVIQIIKFIEKTINNEEWLKELANDILNGETGLKNQDDEDIFSKKFEYLKKRKIDFDDLYKKVFNGKGKPSICELKNAEGEFGLKVSDNPYFGVINISSTSEFKNKLTESGFTVEQDVISNSLFDNIKENNSPINILIGAKKFIEGWDTWRVSSMGLLNIGKGQGPQIIQLFGRGVRLKGKNMSLKRSEENNEIRYLETLNIYSIKADYLRKFLEAIREEDVEFETIEIPIKIQHKDKWNELTILSKNESKKFEEEALRLEYDEKILLTVDLRPRISIYEAKERKEESGVVVGIKTDELKLQTKITFPQDKLELLNWDRIYQEIYEWKRIKGYWNLIIDENIIQNLLTTPTIELLASEDIFSVKNEKDIEKIEEIALLLIKKYIERFYEKKAKAFQTEQLEYKTIENKKEQLLLPFGSKQEYLIQIRKDKDNTELIKRIRELIKDLNKLYQEETNDLPRIYMDEHLFLPILLNKSKKIDKITPEGLIESEEKFIDGLRKYLNENEEKLKDYEIYILRNFSKSGVGFQLEWYQFFPDFIIWIKKVNDKNNQIIVFIEPHGLEHSDIDKDVKILFANTSEDSQVINIKKIEQKTNEKEKKNIRLEYFLLSATNYHKLTEGKAKFPKKEDLEDRHILFINDDTDWPHKLFNKLGLT
;
A
#
# COMPACT_ATOMS: atom_id res chain seq x y z
N MET A 1 -6.37 6.20 4.04
CA MET A 1 -6.44 7.48 4.78
C MET A 1 -7.17 8.48 3.91
N ASN A 2 -8.30 9.03 4.34
CA ASN A 2 -9.02 10.04 3.57
C ASN A 2 -8.36 11.42 3.77
N ILE A 3 -7.60 11.86 2.77
CA ILE A 3 -6.88 13.14 2.77
C ILE A 3 -7.74 14.31 2.31
N GLU A 4 -8.83 14.04 1.58
CA GLU A 4 -9.66 15.06 0.94
C GLU A 4 -10.35 15.95 1.98
N LYS A 5 -10.62 15.42 3.17
CA LYS A 5 -11.17 16.18 4.31
C LYS A 5 -10.30 17.38 4.71
N TYR A 6 -9.01 17.39 4.36
CA TYR A 6 -8.09 18.49 4.64
C TYR A 6 -8.11 19.59 3.57
N PHE A 7 -8.69 19.39 2.39
CA PHE A 7 -8.65 20.37 1.28
C PHE A 7 -9.65 21.51 1.50
N VAL A 8 -9.42 22.33 2.52
CA VAL A 8 -10.36 23.36 2.98
C VAL A 8 -10.66 24.41 1.91
N LEU A 9 -9.67 24.84 1.12
CA LEU A 9 -9.94 25.79 0.03
C LEU A 9 -10.92 25.18 -1.01
N ASN A 10 -10.68 23.94 -1.43
CA ASN A 10 -11.58 23.22 -2.32
C ASN A 10 -12.99 23.06 -1.70
N LYS A 11 -13.09 22.66 -0.44
CA LYS A 11 -14.37 22.51 0.29
C LYS A 11 -15.12 23.83 0.43
N TYR A 12 -14.42 24.94 0.66
CA TYR A 12 -15.02 26.27 0.64
C TYR A 12 -15.62 26.58 -0.74
N LEU A 13 -14.88 26.31 -1.82
CA LEU A 13 -15.36 26.57 -3.18
C LEU A 13 -16.60 25.72 -3.51
N LEU A 14 -16.61 24.44 -3.13
CA LEU A 14 -17.79 23.57 -3.24
C LEU A 14 -19.00 24.16 -2.50
N SER A 15 -18.79 24.70 -1.29
CA SER A 15 -19.85 25.31 -0.49
C SER A 15 -20.49 26.55 -1.14
N LEU A 16 -19.78 27.23 -2.06
CA LEU A 16 -20.35 28.35 -2.83
C LEU A 16 -21.42 27.88 -3.82
N PHE A 17 -21.39 26.61 -4.21
CA PHE A 17 -22.39 25.96 -5.05
C PHE A 17 -23.48 25.26 -4.23
N GLY A 18 -23.43 25.34 -2.89
CA GLY A 18 -24.40 24.73 -1.99
C GLY A 18 -24.24 23.21 -1.86
N VAL A 19 -23.03 22.68 -2.10
CA VAL A 19 -22.72 21.25 -2.00
C VAL A 19 -21.53 21.00 -1.06
N ASP A 20 -21.49 19.81 -0.46
CA ASP A 20 -20.42 19.42 0.47
C ASP A 20 -19.32 18.57 -0.21
N ASN A 21 -19.68 17.84 -1.27
CA ASN A 21 -18.79 16.93 -1.97
C ASN A 21 -18.78 17.17 -3.49
N PHE A 22 -17.63 16.87 -4.11
CA PHE A 22 -17.47 17.01 -5.56
C PHE A 22 -18.48 16.17 -6.35
N LYS A 23 -18.87 15.01 -5.83
CA LYS A 23 -19.84 14.09 -6.44
C LYS A 23 -21.19 14.77 -6.76
N ASP A 24 -21.62 15.73 -5.94
CA ASP A 24 -22.87 16.44 -6.14
C ASP A 24 -22.80 17.38 -7.37
N LEU A 25 -21.66 18.06 -7.57
CA LEU A 25 -21.41 18.83 -8.81
C LEU A 25 -21.24 17.90 -10.01
N GLN A 26 -20.50 16.81 -9.83
CA GLN A 26 -20.26 15.82 -10.88
C GLN A 26 -21.58 15.26 -11.42
N GLN A 27 -22.52 14.84 -10.57
CA GLN A 27 -23.80 14.27 -11.02
C GLN A 27 -24.63 15.24 -11.87
N ASN A 28 -24.54 16.54 -11.59
CA ASN A 28 -25.27 17.57 -12.34
C ASN A 28 -24.64 17.91 -13.70
N LEU A 29 -23.34 17.62 -13.87
CA LEU A 29 -22.58 17.99 -15.07
C LEU A 29 -22.14 16.79 -15.92
N LYS A 30 -22.09 15.60 -15.33
CA LYS A 30 -21.73 14.35 -16.00
C LYS A 30 -22.81 14.03 -17.04
N GLY A 31 -22.39 13.96 -18.30
CA GLY A 31 -23.29 13.72 -19.43
C GLY A 31 -23.80 14.99 -20.12
N THR A 32 -23.54 16.17 -19.56
CA THR A 32 -23.80 17.44 -20.24
C THR A 32 -22.92 17.57 -21.47
N ARG A 33 -23.51 18.05 -22.56
CA ARG A 33 -22.83 18.24 -23.85
C ARG A 33 -21.67 19.24 -23.71
N GLU A 34 -20.56 18.96 -24.39
CA GLU A 34 -19.43 19.90 -24.48
C GLU A 34 -19.70 21.02 -25.51
N GLY A 35 -19.09 22.19 -25.30
CA GLY A 35 -19.22 23.36 -26.18
C GLY A 35 -20.27 24.36 -25.70
N THR A 36 -20.77 25.18 -26.63
CA THR A 36 -21.66 26.30 -26.33
C THR A 36 -23.02 26.18 -27.01
N ASP A 37 -24.03 26.83 -26.41
CA ASP A 37 -25.33 27.05 -27.02
C ASP A 37 -25.29 28.17 -28.08
N SER A 38 -26.46 28.52 -28.65
CA SER A 38 -26.60 29.56 -29.66
C SER A 38 -26.26 30.96 -29.16
N ASP A 39 -26.30 31.18 -27.84
CA ASP A 39 -25.99 32.47 -27.20
C ASP A 39 -24.50 32.57 -26.83
N GLY A 40 -23.71 31.53 -27.13
CA GLY A 40 -22.30 31.46 -26.81
C GLY A 40 -21.98 31.10 -25.36
N LYS A 41 -22.98 30.65 -24.59
CA LYS A 41 -22.79 30.17 -23.20
C LYS A 41 -22.42 28.70 -23.22
N THR A 42 -21.56 28.27 -22.30
CA THR A 42 -21.22 26.85 -22.19
C THR A 42 -22.44 26.06 -21.74
N TYR A 43 -22.67 24.87 -22.29
CA TYR A 43 -23.77 24.01 -21.82
C TYR A 43 -23.65 23.63 -20.33
N PHE A 44 -22.47 23.80 -19.71
CA PHE A 44 -22.25 23.57 -18.28
C PHE A 44 -22.79 24.67 -17.36
N VAL A 45 -22.92 25.93 -17.81
CA VAL A 45 -23.36 27.02 -16.91
C VAL A 45 -24.85 26.90 -16.56
N ASN A 46 -25.67 26.44 -17.50
CA ASN A 46 -27.12 26.36 -17.31
C ASN A 46 -27.51 25.35 -16.20
N PRO A 47 -26.94 24.12 -16.15
CA PRO A 47 -27.13 23.22 -15.01
C PRO A 47 -26.66 23.81 -13.68
N LEU A 48 -25.55 24.54 -13.65
CA LEU A 48 -25.05 25.17 -12.42
C LEU A 48 -26.01 26.25 -11.91
N ILE A 49 -26.66 26.99 -12.81
CA ILE A 49 -27.67 27.98 -12.45
C ILE A 49 -28.97 27.31 -11.99
N SER A 50 -29.43 26.30 -12.73
CA SER A 50 -30.80 25.77 -12.62
C SER A 50 -30.95 24.64 -11.61
N ASN A 51 -29.93 23.80 -11.43
CA ASN A 51 -30.03 22.58 -10.62
C ASN A 51 -29.48 22.74 -9.20
N LEU A 52 -28.88 23.89 -8.86
CA LEU A 52 -28.27 24.16 -7.57
C LEU A 52 -28.99 25.31 -6.85
N PRO A 53 -30.15 25.05 -6.22
CA PRO A 53 -31.00 26.10 -5.65
C PRO A 53 -30.38 26.80 -4.43
N ASN A 54 -29.46 26.13 -3.72
CA ASN A 54 -28.82 26.64 -2.51
C ASN A 54 -27.44 27.29 -2.78
N LYS A 55 -27.12 27.60 -4.05
CA LYS A 55 -25.85 28.21 -4.40
C LYS A 55 -25.75 29.64 -3.85
N LYS A 56 -24.57 29.99 -3.33
CA LYS A 56 -24.24 31.32 -2.78
C LYS A 56 -23.67 32.27 -3.83
N ILE A 57 -23.18 31.74 -4.94
CA ILE A 57 -22.71 32.51 -6.09
C ILE A 57 -23.89 33.01 -6.93
N SER A 58 -23.82 34.27 -7.39
CA SER A 58 -24.88 34.87 -8.19
C SER A 58 -24.90 34.33 -9.62
N ASP A 59 -26.09 34.26 -10.22
CA ASP A 59 -26.25 33.85 -11.63
C ASP A 59 -25.47 34.79 -12.58
N SER A 60 -25.44 36.09 -12.26
CA SER A 60 -24.68 37.08 -13.03
C SER A 60 -23.17 36.83 -12.98
N ASP A 61 -22.63 36.43 -11.82
CA ASP A 61 -21.21 36.12 -11.69
C ASP A 61 -20.87 34.84 -12.47
N LEU A 62 -21.71 33.80 -12.39
CA LEU A 62 -21.52 32.58 -13.18
C LEU A 62 -21.49 32.85 -14.68
N LEU A 63 -22.42 33.67 -15.18
CA LEU A 63 -22.45 34.05 -16.61
C LEU A 63 -21.23 34.90 -17.01
N LYS A 64 -20.79 35.81 -16.14
CA LYS A 64 -19.57 36.60 -16.34
C LYS A 64 -18.34 35.70 -16.43
N TYR A 65 -18.18 34.77 -15.48
CA TYR A 65 -17.06 33.83 -15.48
C TYR A 65 -17.11 32.89 -16.68
N ASP A 66 -18.29 32.39 -17.07
CA ASP A 66 -18.47 31.58 -18.27
C ASP A 66 -18.00 32.32 -19.54
N SER A 67 -18.39 33.59 -19.69
CA SER A 67 -17.95 34.43 -20.81
C SER A 67 -16.44 34.65 -20.82
N ASN A 68 -15.81 34.83 -19.66
CA ASN A 68 -14.35 34.94 -19.56
C ASN A 68 -13.67 33.63 -20.01
N ILE A 69 -14.18 32.48 -19.55
CA ILE A 69 -13.65 31.16 -19.92
C ILE A 69 -13.70 30.98 -21.44
N GLN A 70 -14.82 31.32 -22.08
CA GLN A 70 -14.95 31.26 -23.53
C GLN A 70 -13.98 32.22 -24.25
N GLU A 71 -13.67 33.38 -23.69
CA GLU A 71 -12.64 34.28 -24.22
C GLU A 71 -11.25 33.61 -24.24
N TYR A 72 -10.85 32.94 -23.16
CA TYR A 72 -9.55 32.26 -23.08
C TYR A 72 -9.47 31.08 -24.04
N ILE A 73 -10.54 30.29 -24.13
CA ILE A 73 -10.61 29.17 -25.08
C ILE A 73 -10.52 29.66 -26.52
N ARG A 74 -11.17 30.79 -26.87
CA ARG A 74 -11.01 31.40 -28.20
C ARG A 74 -9.56 31.81 -28.49
N LYS A 75 -8.82 32.37 -27.51
CA LYS A 75 -7.40 32.72 -27.67
C LYS A 75 -6.54 31.48 -27.94
N ILE A 76 -6.75 30.41 -27.18
CA ILE A 76 -6.02 29.15 -27.36
C ILE A 76 -6.36 28.50 -28.71
N ASN A 77 -7.65 28.44 -29.05
CA ASN A 77 -8.14 27.79 -30.27
C ASN A 77 -7.70 28.52 -31.55
N HIS A 78 -7.38 29.81 -31.48
CA HIS A 78 -6.93 30.60 -32.62
C HIS A 78 -5.74 29.96 -33.36
N ARG A 79 -4.80 29.33 -32.64
CA ARG A 79 -3.69 28.56 -33.23
C ARG A 79 -3.81 27.05 -33.07
N ARG A 80 -4.48 26.57 -32.01
CA ARG A 80 -4.52 25.15 -31.64
C ARG A 80 -5.60 24.35 -32.37
N GLY A 81 -6.62 25.01 -32.94
CA GLY A 81 -7.82 24.35 -33.47
C GLY A 81 -8.95 24.25 -32.44
N ASN A 82 -9.95 23.39 -32.67
CA ASN A 82 -11.16 23.33 -31.84
C ASN A 82 -10.98 22.51 -30.55
N VAL A 83 -10.44 23.13 -29.50
CA VAL A 83 -10.47 22.57 -28.14
C VAL A 83 -11.76 22.97 -27.45
N SER A 84 -12.40 22.02 -26.76
CA SER A 84 -13.52 22.26 -25.85
C SER A 84 -13.19 21.67 -24.49
N LEU A 85 -13.64 22.34 -23.43
CA LEU A 85 -13.42 21.89 -22.06
C LEU A 85 -14.36 20.75 -21.72
N LYS A 86 -13.83 19.73 -21.03
CA LYS A 86 -14.65 18.77 -20.28
C LYS A 86 -15.20 19.45 -19.03
N TYR A 87 -16.30 18.93 -18.48
CA TYR A 87 -16.97 19.58 -17.34
C TYR A 87 -16.03 19.79 -16.12
N PHE A 88 -15.16 18.83 -15.81
CA PHE A 88 -14.20 18.94 -14.70
C PHE A 88 -13.07 19.94 -15.01
N GLN A 89 -12.69 20.10 -16.28
CA GLN A 89 -11.76 21.16 -16.70
C GLN A 89 -12.41 22.53 -16.58
N TYR A 90 -13.67 22.65 -16.99
CA TYR A 90 -14.46 23.86 -16.82
C TYR A 90 -14.60 24.24 -15.34
N LEU A 91 -14.91 23.29 -14.47
CA LEU A 91 -14.98 23.54 -13.02
C LEU A 91 -13.65 24.01 -12.43
N ALA A 92 -12.53 23.38 -12.81
CA ALA A 92 -11.20 23.80 -12.35
C ALA A 92 -10.92 25.27 -12.71
N VAL A 93 -11.22 25.67 -13.95
CA VAL A 93 -11.05 27.05 -14.43
C VAL A 93 -12.04 28.01 -13.76
N LEU A 94 -13.30 27.60 -13.60
CA LEU A 94 -14.34 28.38 -12.94
C LEU A 94 -13.98 28.67 -11.47
N PHE A 95 -13.45 27.68 -10.76
CA PHE A 95 -12.99 27.85 -9.39
C PHE A 95 -11.83 28.86 -9.33
N THR A 96 -10.93 28.84 -10.31
CA THR A 96 -9.88 29.83 -10.45
C THR A 96 -10.42 31.24 -10.77
N GLU A 97 -11.45 31.37 -11.62
CA GLU A 97 -12.12 32.67 -11.86
C GLU A 97 -12.64 33.26 -10.54
N ILE A 98 -13.33 32.45 -9.74
CA ILE A 98 -13.89 32.87 -8.44
C ILE A 98 -12.78 33.35 -7.51
N ILE A 99 -11.68 32.61 -7.39
CA ILE A 99 -10.57 32.98 -6.52
C ILE A 99 -9.94 34.31 -6.99
N LEU A 100 -9.59 34.41 -8.27
CA LEU A 100 -8.88 35.59 -8.79
C LEU A 100 -9.75 36.85 -8.77
N ASP A 101 -11.05 36.74 -9.03
CA ASP A 101 -11.99 37.86 -8.89
C ASP A 101 -12.08 38.35 -7.44
N ASN A 102 -12.13 37.42 -6.47
CA ASN A 102 -12.12 37.78 -5.06
C ASN A 102 -10.78 38.40 -4.63
N LEU A 103 -9.65 37.88 -5.08
CA LEU A 103 -8.34 38.47 -4.76
C LEU A 103 -8.16 39.86 -5.36
N LYS A 104 -8.71 40.10 -6.55
CA LYS A 104 -8.63 41.41 -7.20
C LYS A 104 -9.55 42.44 -6.54
N ASN A 105 -10.78 42.05 -6.24
CA ASN A 105 -11.85 42.99 -5.91
C ASN A 105 -12.27 42.98 -4.44
N ARG A 106 -12.07 41.86 -3.71
CA ARG A 106 -12.64 41.61 -2.37
C ARG A 106 -11.69 40.82 -1.45
N LYS A 107 -10.38 41.06 -1.54
CA LYS A 107 -9.36 40.22 -0.87
C LYS A 107 -9.59 40.02 0.64
N LEU A 108 -9.80 41.10 1.37
CA LEU A 108 -10.00 41.06 2.83
C LEU A 108 -11.30 40.31 3.20
N GLU A 109 -12.38 40.54 2.46
CA GLU A 109 -13.65 39.84 2.65
C GLU A 109 -13.51 38.34 2.34
N PHE A 110 -12.75 37.98 1.31
CA PHE A 110 -12.49 36.59 0.94
C PHE A 110 -11.74 35.84 2.03
N ILE A 111 -10.66 36.43 2.58
CA ILE A 111 -9.92 35.86 3.71
C ILE A 111 -10.83 35.70 4.93
N TYR A 112 -11.66 36.71 5.23
CA TYR A 112 -12.63 36.63 6.32
C TYR A 112 -13.59 35.45 6.14
N LYS A 113 -14.19 35.29 4.95
CA LYS A 113 -15.12 34.19 4.65
C LYS A 113 -14.46 32.82 4.69
N LEU A 114 -13.22 32.68 4.24
CA LEU A 114 -12.45 31.44 4.36
C LEU A 114 -12.23 31.07 5.83
N ASN A 115 -11.87 32.05 6.67
CA ASN A 115 -11.67 31.85 8.10
C ASN A 115 -12.98 31.56 8.84
N GLU A 116 -14.08 32.19 8.45
CA GLU A 116 -15.42 31.89 8.96
C GLU A 116 -15.83 30.45 8.62
N PHE A 117 -15.62 30.03 7.37
CA PHE A 117 -15.86 28.66 6.93
C PHE A 117 -15.01 27.65 7.72
N LEU A 118 -13.71 27.93 7.89
CA LEU A 118 -12.82 27.07 8.67
C LEU A 118 -13.25 26.96 10.13
N LYS A 119 -13.67 28.06 10.78
CA LYS A 119 -14.20 28.03 12.16
C LYS A 119 -15.41 27.10 12.28
N ASN A 120 -16.30 27.12 11.29
CA ASN A 120 -17.51 26.31 11.24
C ASN A 120 -17.31 24.89 10.69
N TYR A 121 -16.10 24.54 10.23
CA TYR A 121 -15.81 23.22 9.68
C TYR A 121 -16.08 22.09 10.70
N GLU A 122 -16.63 20.94 10.32
CA GLU A 122 -17.06 19.94 11.31
C GLU A 122 -15.88 19.30 12.06
N ASN A 123 -14.76 19.06 11.36
CA ASN A 123 -13.63 18.31 11.88
C ASN A 123 -12.67 19.19 12.70
N LYS A 124 -12.58 18.95 14.01
CA LYS A 124 -11.71 19.71 14.94
C LYS A 124 -10.22 19.51 14.68
N ASP A 125 -9.79 18.30 14.29
CA ASP A 125 -8.38 18.02 14.02
C ASP A 125 -7.90 18.75 12.76
N VAL A 126 -8.75 18.82 11.74
CA VAL A 126 -8.50 19.61 10.53
C VAL A 126 -8.34 21.09 10.88
N LYS A 127 -9.25 21.64 11.70
CA LYS A 127 -9.15 23.03 12.17
C LYS A 127 -7.84 23.32 12.89
N ASN A 128 -7.50 22.49 13.87
CA ASN A 128 -6.31 22.66 14.69
C ASN A 128 -5.02 22.54 13.87
N LEU A 129 -5.01 21.67 12.86
CA LEU A 129 -3.86 21.47 11.98
C LEU A 129 -3.66 22.66 11.03
N ILE A 130 -4.73 23.12 10.38
CA ILE A 130 -4.65 24.10 9.29
C ILE A 130 -4.43 25.52 9.83
N GLY A 131 -5.18 25.92 10.86
CA GLY A 131 -5.20 27.29 11.38
C GLY A 131 -5.69 28.34 10.36
N ASP A 132 -5.85 29.59 10.79
CA ASP A 132 -6.43 30.66 9.96
C ASP A 132 -5.64 30.89 8.66
N PHE A 133 -6.36 31.19 7.58
CA PHE A 133 -5.86 31.67 6.29
C PHE A 133 -5.32 33.09 6.42
N THR A 134 -4.13 33.29 5.85
CA THR A 134 -3.45 34.58 5.69
C THR A 134 -3.39 34.97 4.21
N GLU A 135 -2.86 36.17 3.93
CA GLU A 135 -2.60 36.58 2.55
C GLU A 135 -1.57 35.70 1.84
N ASP A 136 -0.59 35.19 2.59
CA ASP A 136 0.49 34.37 2.04
C ASP A 136 0.01 32.98 1.62
N ASP A 137 -1.00 32.44 2.33
CA ASP A 137 -1.64 31.18 1.97
C ASP A 137 -2.37 31.26 0.61
N LEU A 138 -2.74 32.46 0.14
CA LEU A 138 -3.45 32.69 -1.12
C LEU A 138 -2.52 33.10 -2.28
N ARG A 139 -1.22 32.79 -2.16
CA ARG A 139 -0.23 32.95 -3.23
C ARG A 139 0.01 31.68 -4.03
N LYS A 140 -0.61 30.56 -3.64
CA LYS A 140 -0.41 29.25 -4.27
C LYS A 140 -1.73 28.55 -4.55
N PHE A 141 -1.91 28.10 -5.79
CA PHE A 141 -3.08 27.37 -6.25
C PHE A 141 -2.68 26.04 -6.87
N ALA A 142 -3.08 24.95 -6.24
CA ALA A 142 -2.75 23.60 -6.66
C ALA A 142 -3.96 22.89 -7.29
N PHE A 143 -3.71 22.15 -8.37
CA PHE A 143 -4.69 21.34 -9.07
C PHE A 143 -4.31 19.87 -8.92
N TYR A 144 -5.05 19.15 -8.08
CA TYR A 144 -4.89 17.72 -7.90
C TYR A 144 -5.74 17.00 -8.95
N MET A 145 -5.15 16.69 -10.11
CA MET A 145 -5.91 16.13 -11.22
C MET A 145 -5.19 14.95 -11.88
N ALA A 146 -5.95 13.92 -12.25
CA ALA A 146 -5.46 12.70 -12.88
C ALA A 146 -4.54 12.95 -14.10
N THR A 147 -3.60 12.05 -14.37
CA THR A 147 -2.81 12.12 -15.62
C THR A 147 -3.72 11.89 -16.82
N GLY A 148 -3.58 12.72 -17.87
CA GLY A 148 -4.49 12.69 -19.02
C GLY A 148 -5.75 13.56 -18.87
N SER A 149 -6.02 14.13 -17.69
CA SER A 149 -7.16 15.05 -17.47
C SER A 149 -6.99 16.45 -18.11
N GLY A 150 -5.85 16.76 -18.72
CA GLY A 150 -5.63 18.02 -19.43
C GLY A 150 -5.06 19.17 -18.58
N LYS A 151 -4.26 18.87 -17.54
CA LYS A 151 -3.56 19.85 -16.70
C LYS A 151 -2.79 20.92 -17.50
N THR A 152 -2.12 20.55 -18.59
CA THR A 152 -1.42 21.50 -19.48
C THR A 152 -2.37 22.55 -20.07
N LEU A 153 -3.58 22.15 -20.47
CA LEU A 153 -4.59 23.09 -20.98
C LEU A 153 -5.05 24.05 -19.88
N ILE A 154 -5.28 23.56 -18.66
CA ILE A 154 -5.59 24.40 -17.49
C ILE A 154 -4.47 25.40 -17.23
N ALA A 155 -3.21 24.98 -17.31
CA ALA A 155 -2.06 25.87 -17.13
C ALA A 155 -2.03 27.03 -18.12
N HIS A 156 -2.38 26.79 -19.38
CA HIS A 156 -2.47 27.83 -20.40
C HIS A 156 -3.65 28.77 -20.18
N ILE A 157 -4.77 28.25 -19.66
CA ILE A 157 -5.92 29.09 -19.30
C ILE A 157 -5.57 29.94 -18.08
N ASN A 158 -4.93 29.38 -17.06
CA ASN A 158 -4.50 30.11 -15.87
C ASN A 158 -3.56 31.28 -16.20
N TYR A 159 -2.69 31.14 -17.21
CA TYR A 159 -1.91 32.26 -17.76
C TYR A 159 -2.83 33.41 -18.23
N HIS A 160 -3.87 33.12 -19.02
CA HIS A 160 -4.81 34.15 -19.45
C HIS A 160 -5.67 34.71 -18.32
N GLN A 161 -6.10 33.88 -17.36
CA GLN A 161 -6.86 34.30 -16.19
C GLN A 161 -6.05 35.29 -15.33
N PHE A 162 -4.76 34.99 -15.09
CA PHE A 162 -3.88 35.89 -14.36
C PHE A 162 -3.84 37.29 -14.99
N PHE A 163 -3.66 37.37 -16.32
CA PHE A 163 -3.63 38.65 -17.02
C PHE A 163 -5.00 39.34 -17.11
N LYS A 164 -6.10 38.60 -17.10
CA LYS A 164 -7.45 39.18 -17.06
C LYS A 164 -7.68 39.94 -15.75
N TYR A 165 -7.34 39.33 -14.62
CA TYR A 165 -7.52 39.93 -13.30
C TYR A 165 -6.41 40.92 -12.93
N ASN A 166 -5.23 40.75 -13.53
CA ASN A 166 -4.07 41.63 -13.37
C ASN A 166 -3.81 41.97 -11.89
N LEU A 167 -3.61 40.92 -11.07
CA LEU A 167 -3.31 41.08 -9.64
C LEU A 167 -2.04 41.92 -9.44
N PHE A 168 -1.06 41.68 -10.30
CA PHE A 168 0.17 42.46 -10.43
C PHE A 168 0.79 42.29 -11.82
N SER A 169 1.67 43.21 -12.20
CA SER A 169 2.55 43.04 -13.36
C SER A 169 3.76 42.18 -12.96
N PRO A 170 3.96 40.98 -13.54
CA PRO A 170 5.04 40.08 -13.16
C PRO A 170 6.37 40.54 -13.77
N ASP A 171 7.43 40.52 -12.97
CA ASP A 171 8.80 40.79 -13.45
C ASP A 171 9.34 39.59 -14.25
N ASN A 172 8.93 38.38 -13.86
CA ASN A 172 9.26 37.14 -14.57
C ASN A 172 8.05 36.19 -14.60
N ILE A 173 7.91 35.46 -15.71
CA ILE A 173 6.93 34.38 -15.87
C ILE A 173 7.69 33.09 -16.13
N LEU A 174 7.59 32.14 -15.22
CA LEU A 174 8.36 30.90 -15.23
C LEU A 174 7.42 29.70 -15.39
N PHE A 175 7.76 28.80 -16.30
CA PHE A 175 7.17 27.46 -16.36
C PHE A 175 8.24 26.45 -15.96
N ILE A 176 8.11 25.92 -14.74
CA ILE A 176 9.05 24.99 -14.14
C ILE A 176 8.62 23.56 -14.43
N THR A 177 9.54 22.78 -14.98
CA THR A 177 9.35 21.36 -15.31
C THR A 177 10.39 20.49 -14.58
N PRO A 178 10.17 19.16 -14.48
CA PRO A 178 11.10 18.31 -13.76
C PRO A 178 12.28 17.79 -14.61
N ASN A 179 12.24 17.91 -15.94
CA ASN A 179 13.34 17.54 -16.85
C ASN A 179 13.29 18.30 -18.20
N GLU A 180 14.41 18.35 -18.92
CA GLU A 180 14.53 19.01 -20.24
C GLU A 180 13.53 18.52 -21.29
N GLY A 181 13.23 17.21 -21.30
CA GLY A 181 12.26 16.63 -22.25
C GLY A 181 10.87 17.22 -22.08
N LEU A 182 10.41 17.35 -20.83
CA LEU A 182 9.15 18.03 -20.49
C LEU A 182 9.23 19.54 -20.75
N SER A 183 10.39 20.19 -20.54
CA SER A 183 10.57 21.60 -20.92
C SER A 183 10.30 21.82 -22.40
N LYS A 184 10.88 20.97 -23.27
CA LYS A 184 10.64 21.05 -24.72
C LYS A 184 9.17 20.82 -25.07
N GLN A 185 8.54 19.81 -24.45
CA GLN A 185 7.13 19.52 -24.66
C GLN A 185 6.21 20.69 -24.27
N HIS A 186 6.39 21.28 -23.08
CA HIS A 186 5.58 22.43 -22.65
C HIS A 186 5.82 23.67 -23.51
N PHE A 187 7.07 23.90 -23.94
CA PHE A 187 7.38 24.97 -24.90
C PHE A 187 6.59 24.81 -26.21
N GLU A 188 6.59 23.63 -26.83
CA GLU A 188 5.83 23.34 -28.05
C GLU A 188 4.32 23.52 -27.83
N GLU A 189 3.80 23.10 -26.67
CA GLU A 189 2.38 23.22 -26.31
C GLU A 189 1.93 24.67 -26.06
N LEU A 190 2.78 25.50 -25.45
CA LEU A 190 2.54 26.94 -25.28
C LEU A 190 2.46 27.64 -26.64
N GLN A 191 3.38 27.33 -27.56
CA GLN A 191 3.38 27.87 -28.91
C GLN A 191 2.09 27.53 -29.68
N LYS A 192 1.63 26.27 -29.60
CA LYS A 192 0.34 25.85 -30.18
C LYS A 192 -0.84 26.63 -29.60
N SER A 193 -0.74 27.04 -28.34
CA SER A 193 -1.79 27.79 -27.63
C SER A 193 -1.66 29.31 -27.85
N GLY A 194 -0.70 29.76 -28.65
CA GLY A 194 -0.47 31.18 -28.93
C GLY A 194 0.14 31.96 -27.77
N ILE A 195 0.69 31.29 -26.76
CA ILE A 195 1.35 31.92 -25.62
C ILE A 195 2.83 32.15 -25.96
N PRO A 196 3.35 33.40 -25.86
CA PRO A 196 4.75 33.67 -26.08
C PRO A 196 5.60 32.92 -25.05
N ALA A 197 6.56 32.13 -25.53
CA ALA A 197 7.41 31.31 -24.67
C ALA A 197 8.82 31.22 -25.24
N ARG A 198 9.80 31.03 -24.34
CA ARG A 198 11.20 30.77 -24.65
C ARG A 198 11.73 29.61 -23.80
N LEU A 199 12.59 28.78 -24.39
CA LEU A 199 13.24 27.68 -23.69
C LEU A 199 14.57 28.17 -23.10
N TYR A 200 14.86 27.83 -21.85
CA TYR A 200 16.15 28.17 -21.25
C TYR A 200 17.30 27.37 -21.89
N SER A 201 18.32 28.07 -22.39
CA SER A 201 19.46 27.50 -23.12
C SER A 201 20.82 27.69 -22.45
N GLY A 202 20.86 28.15 -21.19
CA GLY A 202 22.10 28.31 -20.41
C GLY A 202 22.64 29.73 -20.28
N ASN A 203 22.24 30.64 -21.17
CA ASN A 203 22.55 32.07 -21.07
C ASN A 203 21.26 32.89 -21.22
N LEU A 204 20.96 33.73 -20.23
CA LEU A 204 20.02 34.83 -20.39
C LEU A 204 20.81 36.02 -20.94
N ASN A 205 20.99 36.10 -22.26
CA ASN A 205 21.62 37.29 -22.83
C ASN A 205 20.73 38.51 -22.53
N THR A 206 21.28 39.50 -21.83
CA THR A 206 20.59 40.76 -21.49
C THR A 206 20.27 41.62 -22.71
N THR A 207 20.76 41.23 -23.90
CA THR A 207 20.51 41.87 -25.20
C THR A 207 19.35 41.28 -25.99
N GLU A 208 18.77 40.15 -25.58
CA GLU A 208 17.51 39.66 -26.15
C GLU A 208 16.35 40.44 -25.54
N ILE A 209 15.65 41.21 -26.38
CA ILE A 209 14.44 41.94 -25.98
C ILE A 209 13.40 40.89 -25.54
N LYS A 210 13.17 40.79 -24.22
CA LYS A 210 12.11 39.93 -23.66
C LYS A 210 10.78 40.27 -24.33
N GLY A 211 10.11 39.28 -24.90
CA GLY A 211 8.75 39.46 -25.41
C GLY A 211 7.81 39.90 -24.28
N THR A 212 6.83 40.76 -24.59
CA THR A 212 5.81 41.14 -23.60
C THR A 212 5.06 39.90 -23.11
N ASN A 213 5.00 39.70 -21.79
CA ASN A 213 4.37 38.56 -21.13
C ASN A 213 4.89 37.18 -21.60
N GLU A 214 6.16 37.09 -21.96
CA GLU A 214 6.82 35.86 -22.41
C GLU A 214 7.13 34.90 -21.25
N VAL A 215 6.80 33.62 -21.44
CA VAL A 215 7.03 32.53 -20.48
C VAL A 215 8.42 31.93 -20.68
N LEU A 216 9.26 31.92 -19.65
CA LEU A 216 10.52 31.16 -19.64
C LEU A 216 10.26 29.73 -19.15
N VAL A 217 10.45 28.75 -20.04
CA VAL A 217 10.35 27.33 -19.71
C VAL A 217 11.72 26.82 -19.27
N ILE A 218 11.80 26.27 -18.07
CA ILE A 218 13.07 25.88 -17.43
C ILE A 218 12.89 24.66 -16.52
N GLU A 219 13.87 23.76 -16.56
CA GLU A 219 13.91 22.60 -15.67
C GLU A 219 14.37 22.98 -14.26
N ILE A 220 13.78 22.36 -13.23
CA ILE A 220 14.09 22.59 -11.82
C ILE A 220 15.58 22.41 -11.47
N THR A 221 16.28 21.45 -12.08
CA THR A 221 17.69 21.15 -11.80
C THR A 221 18.66 22.24 -12.25
N LYS A 222 18.20 23.17 -13.10
CA LYS A 222 19.01 24.30 -13.56
C LYS A 222 19.09 25.41 -12.52
N PHE A 223 18.21 25.42 -11.52
CA PHE A 223 18.25 26.42 -10.45
C PHE A 223 19.27 26.06 -9.37
N VAL A 224 20.07 27.06 -8.97
CA VAL A 224 21.02 26.99 -7.85
C VAL A 224 20.87 28.22 -6.95
N GLU A 225 21.37 28.16 -5.72
CA GLU A 225 21.42 29.34 -4.85
C GLU A 225 22.51 30.30 -5.34
N GLU A 226 23.75 29.81 -5.47
CA GLU A 226 24.88 30.57 -6.00
C GLU A 226 25.45 29.90 -7.26
N LYS A 227 25.68 30.67 -8.32
CA LYS A 227 26.34 30.17 -9.54
C LYS A 227 27.85 30.06 -9.29
N LYS A 228 28.37 28.83 -9.21
CA LYS A 228 29.81 28.54 -9.15
C LYS A 228 30.29 28.02 -10.52
N GLY A 229 30.92 28.88 -11.31
CA GLY A 229 31.50 28.54 -12.63
C GLY A 229 30.62 28.84 -13.85
N SER A 230 31.06 28.40 -15.03
CA SER A 230 30.46 28.67 -16.35
C SER A 230 29.38 27.66 -16.79
N GLY A 231 28.82 26.88 -15.86
CA GLY A 231 27.81 25.85 -16.17
C GLY A 231 26.45 26.41 -16.61
N LEU A 232 25.59 25.51 -17.10
CA LEU A 232 24.21 25.80 -17.54
C LEU A 232 23.25 26.20 -16.41
N THR A 233 23.70 26.25 -15.16
CA THR A 233 22.88 26.59 -14.00
C THR A 233 22.67 28.10 -13.86
N ILE A 234 21.52 28.49 -13.30
CA ILE A 234 21.12 29.88 -13.03
C ILE A 234 20.81 30.07 -11.54
N SER A 235 21.26 31.19 -10.97
CA SER A 235 20.89 31.54 -9.60
C SER A 235 19.44 31.97 -9.53
N VAL A 236 18.71 31.52 -8.50
CA VAL A 236 17.35 32.01 -8.21
C VAL A 236 17.29 33.52 -7.98
N ASP A 237 18.40 34.15 -7.55
CA ASP A 237 18.51 35.60 -7.38
C ASP A 237 18.46 36.37 -8.72
N THR A 238 18.58 35.68 -9.86
CA THR A 238 18.35 36.31 -11.17
C THR A 238 16.88 36.66 -11.40
N PHE A 239 15.98 36.05 -10.64
CA PHE A 239 14.54 36.23 -10.75
C PHE A 239 13.97 37.00 -9.54
N GLU A 240 14.64 38.07 -9.13
CA GLU A 240 14.10 39.01 -8.15
C GLU A 240 12.80 39.69 -8.65
N GLY A 241 11.96 40.12 -7.71
CA GLY A 241 10.67 40.78 -7.98
C GLY A 241 9.45 39.89 -7.80
N ARG A 242 8.33 40.28 -8.41
CA ARG A 242 7.06 39.55 -8.35
C ARG A 242 6.96 38.59 -9.51
N ASN A 243 7.04 37.30 -9.21
CA ASN A 243 7.06 36.24 -10.22
C ASN A 243 5.69 35.59 -10.41
N LEU A 244 5.35 35.23 -11.65
CA LEU A 244 4.27 34.29 -11.94
C LEU A 244 4.90 32.92 -12.26
N ILE A 245 4.54 31.89 -11.51
CA ILE A 245 5.16 30.57 -11.62
C ILE A 245 4.10 29.51 -11.93
N LEU A 246 4.31 28.76 -13.00
CA LEU A 246 3.57 27.56 -13.37
C LEU A 246 4.47 26.35 -13.10
N VAL A 247 4.03 25.39 -12.29
CA VAL A 247 4.84 24.22 -11.91
C VAL A 247 4.14 22.94 -12.34
N ASP A 248 4.77 22.19 -13.26
CA ASP A 248 4.35 20.83 -13.57
C ASP A 248 4.95 19.82 -12.58
N GLU A 249 4.19 18.77 -12.28
CA GLU A 249 4.55 17.74 -11.29
C GLU A 249 4.96 18.32 -9.92
N GLY A 250 4.18 19.29 -9.41
CA GLY A 250 4.52 20.09 -8.21
C GLY A 250 4.77 19.31 -6.91
N HIS A 251 4.40 18.02 -6.87
CA HIS A 251 4.67 17.11 -5.77
C HIS A 251 6.17 16.74 -5.62
N LYS A 252 6.97 16.89 -6.67
CA LYS A 252 8.43 16.63 -6.64
C LYS A 252 9.17 17.67 -5.80
N GLY A 253 10.19 17.29 -5.05
CA GLY A 253 10.92 18.21 -4.17
C GLY A 253 10.44 18.27 -2.72
N LYS A 254 9.37 17.55 -2.35
CA LYS A 254 8.77 17.57 -1.00
C LYS A 254 9.09 16.32 -0.15
N LYS A 255 9.93 15.39 -0.65
CA LYS A 255 10.50 14.25 0.10
C LYS A 255 11.90 14.58 0.65
N SER A 256 12.35 13.87 1.68
CA SER A 256 13.57 14.17 2.47
C SER A 256 14.86 14.31 1.67
N GLU A 257 15.01 13.64 0.52
CA GLU A 257 16.21 13.76 -0.34
C GLU A 257 16.16 14.97 -1.29
N GLU A 258 15.01 15.62 -1.50
CA GLU A 258 14.80 16.67 -2.50
C GLU A 258 14.31 18.02 -1.92
N GLN A 259 14.35 18.21 -0.59
CA GLN A 259 13.91 19.46 0.08
C GLN A 259 14.56 20.73 -0.48
N LYS A 260 15.73 20.60 -1.12
CA LYS A 260 16.42 21.69 -1.80
C LYS A 260 15.56 22.32 -2.90
N TRP A 261 14.76 21.54 -3.63
CA TRP A 261 13.89 22.06 -4.69
C TRP A 261 12.67 22.81 -4.16
N ALA A 262 12.10 22.37 -3.04
CA ALA A 262 11.03 23.10 -2.37
C ALA A 262 11.53 24.49 -1.93
N LYS A 263 12.70 24.56 -1.28
CA LYS A 263 13.30 25.84 -0.85
C LYS A 263 13.58 26.79 -2.01
N LEU A 264 14.08 26.27 -3.14
CA LEU A 264 14.32 27.08 -4.34
C LEU A 264 13.01 27.63 -4.92
N ARG A 265 11.95 26.82 -4.96
CA ARG A 265 10.62 27.28 -5.40
C ARG A 265 10.04 28.32 -4.46
N ASP A 266 10.15 28.11 -3.15
CA ASP A 266 9.65 29.03 -2.15
C ASP A 266 10.33 30.41 -2.29
N LYS A 267 11.66 30.43 -2.50
CA LYS A 267 12.42 31.66 -2.78
C LYS A 267 11.99 32.36 -4.08
N LEU A 268 11.78 31.60 -5.16
CA LEU A 268 11.25 32.18 -6.42
C LEU A 268 9.83 32.75 -6.25
N SER A 269 9.03 32.19 -5.33
CA SER A 269 7.63 32.55 -5.13
C SER A 269 7.37 33.61 -4.06
N GLU A 270 8.41 34.08 -3.35
CA GLU A 270 8.29 34.89 -2.14
C GLU A 270 7.35 36.10 -2.32
N ASN A 271 7.41 36.78 -3.46
CA ASN A 271 6.57 37.95 -3.78
C ASN A 271 5.61 37.73 -4.97
N GLY A 272 5.33 36.47 -5.31
CA GLY A 272 4.67 36.08 -6.54
C GLY A 272 3.33 35.34 -6.39
N LEU A 273 2.90 34.73 -7.49
CA LEU A 273 1.78 33.79 -7.55
C LEU A 273 2.22 32.48 -8.19
N VAL A 274 1.85 31.36 -7.59
CA VAL A 274 2.21 30.01 -8.03
C VAL A 274 0.95 29.22 -8.40
N PHE A 275 0.96 28.60 -9.57
CA PHE A 275 0.03 27.53 -9.91
C PHE A 275 0.78 26.20 -10.02
N GLU A 276 0.31 25.18 -9.30
CA GLU A 276 0.91 23.84 -9.31
C GLU A 276 -0.03 22.77 -9.84
N TYR A 277 0.49 21.86 -10.65
CA TYR A 277 -0.30 20.80 -11.29
C TYR A 277 0.31 19.44 -10.93
N SER A 278 -0.49 18.50 -10.43
CA SER A 278 0.00 17.15 -10.11
C SER A 278 -1.11 16.11 -10.08
N ALA A 279 -0.77 14.87 -10.43
CA ALA A 279 -1.66 13.70 -10.29
C ALA A 279 -1.38 12.87 -9.02
N THR A 280 -0.38 13.24 -8.22
CA THR A 280 0.17 12.39 -7.15
C THR A 280 0.31 13.12 -5.82
N PHE A 281 -0.44 14.21 -5.60
CA PHE A 281 -0.44 14.91 -4.31
C PHE A 281 -0.78 13.98 -3.14
N GLY A 282 -1.76 13.08 -3.31
CA GLY A 282 -2.15 12.15 -2.25
C GLY A 282 -1.06 11.20 -1.74
N GLN A 283 0.08 11.12 -2.44
CA GLN A 283 1.21 10.31 -2.02
C GLN A 283 2.20 11.02 -1.11
N ILE A 284 2.22 12.35 -1.17
CA ILE A 284 3.11 13.18 -0.35
C ILE A 284 2.39 13.76 0.87
N LEU A 285 1.05 13.80 0.82
CA LEU A 285 0.21 14.32 1.89
C LEU A 285 -0.03 13.26 2.96
N SER A 286 0.47 13.51 4.16
CA SER A 286 0.28 12.63 5.31
C SER A 286 0.21 13.42 6.62
N GLU A 287 -0.50 12.92 7.62
CA GLU A 287 -0.53 13.52 8.96
C GLU A 287 0.85 13.49 9.65
N LYS A 288 1.78 12.65 9.16
CA LYS A 288 3.18 12.62 9.58
C LYS A 288 3.97 13.84 9.09
N ASN A 289 3.58 14.42 7.96
CA ASN A 289 4.16 15.64 7.39
C ASN A 289 3.13 16.79 7.45
N LYS A 290 2.89 17.27 8.66
CA LYS A 290 1.87 18.27 9.00
C LYS A 290 2.03 19.59 8.21
N GLU A 291 3.26 20.03 7.98
CA GLU A 291 3.54 21.29 7.28
C GLU A 291 3.12 21.23 5.81
N THR A 292 3.54 20.18 5.08
CA THR A 292 3.14 20.00 3.68
C THR A 292 1.63 19.76 3.56
N LEU A 293 1.03 19.01 4.50
CA LEU A 293 -0.41 18.81 4.54
C LEU A 293 -1.16 20.15 4.75
N LYS A 294 -0.69 21.00 5.66
CA LYS A 294 -1.26 22.33 5.91
C LYS A 294 -1.16 23.27 4.70
N GLU A 295 -0.01 23.28 4.03
CA GLU A 295 0.22 24.09 2.82
C GLU A 295 -0.79 23.73 1.72
N TYR A 296 -0.88 22.44 1.35
CA TYR A 296 -1.77 22.00 0.28
C TYR A 296 -3.25 21.98 0.69
N ALA A 297 -3.56 21.81 1.98
CA ALA A 297 -4.91 21.98 2.51
C ALA A 297 -5.49 23.37 2.18
N LYS A 298 -4.65 24.40 2.21
CA LYS A 298 -5.01 25.79 1.89
C LYS A 298 -4.86 26.15 0.41
N SER A 299 -4.13 25.34 -0.35
CA SER A 299 -3.76 25.68 -1.75
C SER A 299 -4.53 24.88 -2.80
N ILE A 300 -5.05 23.69 -2.48
CA ILE A 300 -5.76 22.85 -3.47
C ILE A 300 -7.09 23.52 -3.86
N VAL A 301 -7.15 23.96 -5.12
CA VAL A 301 -8.32 24.59 -5.72
C VAL A 301 -9.30 23.52 -6.20
N PHE A 302 -8.80 22.52 -6.91
CA PHE A 302 -9.62 21.50 -7.54
C PHE A 302 -9.02 20.12 -7.33
N ASP A 303 -9.86 19.18 -6.90
CA ASP A 303 -9.55 17.77 -6.72
C ASP A 303 -10.36 16.92 -7.70
N TYR A 304 -9.63 16.21 -8.56
CA TYR A 304 -10.14 15.28 -9.56
C TYR A 304 -9.12 14.16 -9.75
N SER A 305 -8.96 13.35 -8.69
CA SER A 305 -8.07 12.21 -8.64
C SER A 305 -8.34 11.16 -9.74
N TYR A 306 -7.47 10.15 -9.83
CA TYR A 306 -7.64 9.08 -10.84
C TYR A 306 -8.95 8.30 -10.64
N LYS A 307 -9.46 8.18 -9.42
CA LYS A 307 -10.76 7.56 -9.12
C LYS A 307 -11.88 8.21 -9.95
N TYR A 308 -12.04 9.53 -9.84
CA TYR A 308 -13.09 10.25 -10.56
C TYR A 308 -12.92 10.14 -12.08
N PHE A 309 -11.67 10.29 -12.56
CA PHE A 309 -11.35 10.13 -13.98
C PHE A 309 -11.78 8.75 -14.51
N TYR A 310 -11.45 7.69 -13.78
CA TYR A 310 -11.78 6.31 -14.15
C TYR A 310 -13.29 6.03 -14.10
N LEU A 311 -13.98 6.43 -13.00
CA LEU A 311 -15.42 6.23 -12.80
C LEU A 311 -16.30 7.02 -13.79
N ASP A 312 -15.76 8.08 -14.38
CA ASP A 312 -16.46 8.85 -15.42
C ASP A 312 -16.32 8.29 -16.83
N GLY A 313 -15.64 7.15 -16.97
CA GLY A 313 -15.48 6.48 -18.26
C GLY A 313 -14.25 6.94 -19.05
N TYR A 314 -13.40 7.81 -18.48
CA TYR A 314 -12.21 8.33 -19.15
C TYR A 314 -11.00 7.39 -19.04
N GLY A 315 -10.13 7.45 -20.05
CA GLY A 315 -8.92 6.62 -20.14
C GLY A 315 -9.21 5.14 -20.41
N LYS A 316 -8.18 4.31 -20.53
CA LYS A 316 -8.29 2.87 -20.75
C LYS A 316 -8.73 2.15 -19.48
N ASP A 317 -9.42 1.03 -19.64
CA ASP A 317 -9.54 0.01 -18.58
C ASP A 317 -8.16 -0.62 -18.33
N PHE A 318 -8.01 -1.45 -17.30
CA PHE A 318 -6.73 -2.07 -17.00
C PHE A 318 -6.87 -3.50 -16.48
N PHE A 319 -5.85 -4.29 -16.76
CA PHE A 319 -5.64 -5.63 -16.21
C PHE A 319 -4.20 -5.70 -15.68
N VAL A 320 -4.06 -6.00 -14.40
CA VAL A 320 -2.75 -6.08 -13.73
C VAL A 320 -2.58 -7.44 -13.10
N VAL A 321 -1.46 -8.09 -13.40
CA VAL A 321 -0.98 -9.26 -12.65
C VAL A 321 0.35 -8.88 -12.02
N ASN A 322 0.43 -8.98 -10.70
CA ASN A 322 1.63 -8.70 -9.95
C ASN A 322 2.08 -9.95 -9.19
N VAL A 323 3.33 -10.35 -9.42
CA VAL A 323 4.04 -11.36 -8.64
C VAL A 323 4.86 -10.63 -7.57
N GLY A 324 4.57 -10.86 -6.30
CA GLY A 324 5.26 -10.30 -5.14
C GLY A 324 6.58 -11.01 -4.84
N GLU A 325 7.30 -10.51 -3.82
CA GLU A 325 8.59 -11.09 -3.41
C GLU A 325 8.46 -12.56 -2.96
N SER A 326 9.25 -13.43 -3.59
CA SER A 326 9.55 -14.81 -3.16
C SER A 326 10.93 -14.88 -2.47
N GLU A 327 11.10 -15.79 -1.53
CA GLU A 327 12.38 -16.06 -0.84
C GLU A 327 13.43 -16.71 -1.77
N ILE A 328 13.07 -17.14 -3.00
CA ILE A 328 13.96 -17.80 -3.99
C ILE A 328 13.75 -17.26 -5.42
N SER A 329 14.79 -17.42 -6.25
CA SER A 329 14.88 -17.13 -7.70
C SER A 329 13.63 -17.48 -8.54
N GLU A 330 13.10 -16.48 -9.24
CA GLU A 330 11.76 -16.42 -9.87
C GLU A 330 11.75 -16.63 -11.40
N GLU A 331 12.82 -17.20 -12.01
CA GLU A 331 12.96 -17.22 -13.48
C GLU A 331 11.77 -17.84 -14.22
N LYS A 332 11.18 -18.92 -13.68
CA LYS A 332 9.98 -19.56 -14.25
C LYS A 332 8.79 -18.60 -14.27
N PHE A 333 8.52 -17.92 -13.16
CA PHE A 333 7.42 -16.94 -13.05
C PHE A 333 7.66 -15.73 -13.94
N GLN A 334 8.90 -15.26 -14.01
CA GLN A 334 9.27 -14.17 -14.92
C GLN A 334 8.98 -14.52 -16.38
N ASN A 335 9.37 -15.73 -16.80
CA ASN A 335 9.09 -16.24 -18.13
C ASN A 335 7.58 -16.35 -18.41
N ILE A 336 6.80 -16.93 -17.48
CA ILE A 336 5.33 -17.02 -17.61
C ILE A 336 4.72 -15.61 -17.75
N MET A 337 5.09 -14.66 -16.89
CA MET A 337 4.56 -13.30 -16.91
C MET A 337 4.88 -12.57 -18.22
N PHE A 338 6.11 -12.67 -18.70
CA PHE A 338 6.52 -11.96 -19.92
C PHE A 338 5.99 -12.62 -21.20
N VAL A 339 5.83 -13.95 -21.25
CA VAL A 339 5.13 -14.62 -22.36
C VAL A 339 3.63 -14.29 -22.34
N ALA A 340 2.97 -14.29 -21.18
CA ALA A 340 1.57 -13.86 -21.07
C ALA A 340 1.38 -12.38 -21.50
N ASN A 341 2.37 -11.54 -21.22
CA ASN A 341 2.39 -10.15 -21.69
C ASN A 341 2.56 -10.05 -23.22
N LEU A 342 3.49 -10.83 -23.79
CA LEU A 342 3.66 -10.97 -25.25
C LEU A 342 2.35 -11.37 -25.94
N LEU A 343 1.67 -12.39 -25.40
CA LEU A 343 0.39 -12.86 -25.92
C LEU A 343 -0.68 -11.76 -25.85
N SER A 344 -0.75 -11.01 -24.75
CA SER A 344 -1.70 -9.89 -24.61
C SER A 344 -1.42 -8.79 -25.63
N PHE A 345 -0.15 -8.48 -25.86
CA PHE A 345 0.25 -7.48 -26.85
C PHE A 345 -0.03 -7.93 -28.28
N TYR A 346 0.25 -9.20 -28.61
CA TYR A 346 -0.05 -9.79 -29.90
C TYR A 346 -1.55 -9.80 -30.19
N GLU A 347 -2.38 -10.17 -29.21
CA GLU A 347 -3.85 -10.09 -29.28
C GLU A 347 -4.31 -8.66 -29.63
N GLN A 348 -3.74 -7.64 -28.99
CA GLN A 348 -4.05 -6.24 -29.28
C GLN A 348 -3.62 -5.83 -30.70
N LEU A 349 -2.46 -6.27 -31.20
CA LEU A 349 -2.03 -5.99 -32.57
C LEU A 349 -2.97 -6.61 -33.61
N LEU A 350 -3.37 -7.86 -33.40
CA LEU A 350 -4.32 -8.54 -34.28
C LEU A 350 -5.66 -7.80 -34.37
N ILE A 351 -6.24 -7.45 -33.22
CA ILE A 351 -7.53 -6.75 -33.18
C ILE A 351 -7.41 -5.37 -33.81
N TYR A 352 -6.30 -4.65 -33.58
CA TYR A 352 -6.08 -3.33 -34.18
C TYR A 352 -6.06 -3.39 -35.71
N GLU A 353 -5.41 -4.39 -36.29
CA GLU A 353 -5.35 -4.55 -37.75
C GLU A 353 -6.69 -4.99 -38.35
N GLU A 354 -7.38 -5.94 -37.70
CA GLU A 354 -8.69 -6.43 -38.18
C GLU A 354 -9.80 -5.39 -38.06
N LYS A 355 -9.75 -4.57 -37.01
CA LYS A 355 -10.78 -3.57 -36.69
C LYS A 355 -10.32 -2.15 -36.98
N LYS A 356 -9.45 -1.98 -37.98
CA LYS A 356 -8.78 -0.71 -38.30
C LYS A 356 -9.74 0.48 -38.47
N ASP A 357 -10.89 0.28 -39.11
CA ASP A 357 -11.89 1.34 -39.30
C ASP A 357 -12.57 1.76 -37.99
N VAL A 358 -12.85 0.80 -37.12
CA VAL A 358 -13.40 1.06 -35.77
C VAL A 358 -12.32 1.73 -34.92
N ALA A 359 -11.10 1.21 -34.91
CA ALA A 359 -9.96 1.79 -34.20
C ALA A 359 -9.73 3.27 -34.61
N LYS A 360 -9.81 3.57 -35.90
CA LYS A 360 -9.73 4.95 -36.43
C LYS A 360 -10.87 5.83 -35.94
N THR A 361 -12.11 5.32 -35.90
CA THR A 361 -13.29 6.05 -35.39
C THR A 361 -13.13 6.46 -33.92
N TYR A 362 -12.49 5.61 -33.12
CA TYR A 362 -12.23 5.85 -31.70
C TYR A 362 -10.85 6.47 -31.41
N ASN A 363 -10.11 6.86 -32.46
CA ASN A 363 -8.77 7.44 -32.36
C ASN A 363 -7.77 6.56 -31.58
N ILE A 364 -7.89 5.24 -31.72
CA ILE A 364 -6.94 4.28 -31.17
C ILE A 364 -5.69 4.30 -32.04
N GLU A 365 -4.53 4.50 -31.41
CA GLU A 365 -3.23 4.40 -32.08
C GLU A 365 -2.70 2.96 -32.05
N LYS A 366 -1.78 2.63 -32.97
CA LYS A 366 -1.16 1.30 -33.05
C LYS A 366 -0.55 0.92 -31.68
N PRO A 367 -0.89 -0.25 -31.10
CA PRO A 367 -0.36 -0.68 -29.82
C PRO A 367 1.17 -0.59 -29.71
N LEU A 368 1.65 -0.24 -28.51
CA LEU A 368 3.06 -0.23 -28.12
C LEU A 368 3.23 -1.00 -26.80
N TRP A 369 4.23 -1.87 -26.77
CA TRP A 369 4.63 -2.62 -25.60
C TRP A 369 5.84 -1.96 -24.94
N ILE A 370 5.73 -1.63 -23.65
CA ILE A 370 6.82 -1.02 -22.90
C ILE A 370 7.35 -1.97 -21.82
N PHE A 371 8.67 -1.93 -21.60
CA PHE A 371 9.33 -2.58 -20.48
C PHE A 371 10.07 -1.55 -19.63
N VAL A 372 9.87 -1.64 -18.32
CA VAL A 372 10.55 -0.76 -17.36
C VAL A 372 11.26 -1.58 -16.28
N GLY A 373 12.59 -1.46 -16.27
CA GLY A 373 13.46 -2.00 -15.22
C GLY A 373 14.01 -0.89 -14.33
N THR A 374 14.46 -1.22 -13.12
CA THR A 374 15.06 -0.25 -12.20
C THR A 374 16.56 -0.05 -12.40
N THR A 375 17.25 -1.09 -12.85
CA THR A 375 18.69 -1.11 -13.07
C THR A 375 19.04 -1.14 -14.56
N VAL A 376 19.92 -0.23 -14.98
CA VAL A 376 20.53 -0.23 -16.34
C VAL A 376 21.88 -0.93 -16.30
N VAL A 377 22.64 -0.64 -15.24
CA VAL A 377 23.94 -1.21 -14.92
C VAL A 377 23.74 -1.82 -13.53
N GLY A 378 23.72 -3.16 -13.41
CA GLY A 378 23.59 -3.83 -12.11
C GLY A 378 24.57 -3.26 -11.09
N LYS A 379 24.11 -3.00 -9.85
CA LYS A 379 24.96 -2.41 -8.82
C LYS A 379 25.98 -3.46 -8.37
N LYS A 380 27.27 -3.18 -8.49
CA LYS A 380 28.27 -3.82 -7.63
C LYS A 380 27.99 -3.35 -6.21
N LYS A 381 27.38 -4.20 -5.38
CA LYS A 381 27.42 -4.02 -3.94
C LYS A 381 28.62 -4.81 -3.41
N VAL A 382 29.25 -4.19 -2.42
CA VAL A 382 30.38 -4.62 -1.58
C VAL A 382 30.59 -6.14 -1.54
N GLU A 383 31.80 -6.55 -1.96
CA GLU A 383 32.58 -7.80 -1.82
C GLU A 383 31.96 -9.20 -1.66
N GLU A 384 30.66 -9.44 -1.43
CA GLU A 384 30.17 -10.81 -1.15
C GLU A 384 28.82 -11.23 -1.78
N GLU A 385 28.21 -10.44 -2.68
CA GLU A 385 27.01 -10.86 -3.42
C GLU A 385 27.30 -11.03 -4.92
N LYS A 386 26.95 -12.21 -5.48
CA LYS A 386 27.02 -12.53 -6.93
C LYS A 386 26.60 -11.35 -7.80
N GLU A 387 27.35 -11.07 -8.87
CA GLU A 387 27.04 -9.97 -9.81
C GLU A 387 25.57 -10.05 -10.29
N THR A 388 24.76 -9.08 -9.87
CA THR A 388 23.35 -9.01 -10.26
C THR A 388 23.23 -8.48 -11.69
N ILE A 389 22.67 -9.30 -12.58
CA ILE A 389 22.36 -8.92 -13.96
C ILE A 389 21.33 -7.78 -13.95
N SER A 390 21.62 -6.70 -14.69
CA SER A 390 20.73 -5.55 -14.88
C SER A 390 19.34 -5.95 -15.39
N ASP A 391 18.29 -5.30 -14.89
CA ASP A 391 16.89 -5.53 -15.30
C ASP A 391 16.71 -5.39 -16.81
N VAL A 392 17.30 -4.35 -17.41
CA VAL A 392 17.24 -4.11 -18.86
C VAL A 392 17.89 -5.26 -19.63
N ILE A 393 19.01 -5.81 -19.14
CA ILE A 393 19.69 -6.94 -19.78
C ILE A 393 18.85 -8.21 -19.65
N GLN A 394 18.17 -8.43 -18.52
CA GLN A 394 17.25 -9.58 -18.36
C GLN A 394 16.11 -9.53 -19.39
N ILE A 395 15.54 -8.35 -19.64
CA ILE A 395 14.50 -8.15 -20.65
C ILE A 395 15.06 -8.46 -22.06
N ILE A 396 16.28 -8.02 -22.38
CA ILE A 396 16.90 -8.30 -23.68
C ILE A 396 17.17 -9.81 -23.84
N LYS A 397 17.67 -10.49 -22.80
CA LYS A 397 17.83 -11.95 -22.80
C LYS A 397 16.51 -12.69 -22.97
N PHE A 398 15.42 -12.19 -22.37
CA PHE A 398 14.09 -12.74 -22.59
C PHE A 398 13.64 -12.59 -24.05
N ILE A 399 13.83 -11.41 -24.66
CA ILE A 399 13.48 -11.17 -26.07
C ILE A 399 14.31 -12.08 -26.99
N GLU A 400 15.62 -12.17 -26.75
CA GLU A 400 16.51 -13.06 -27.51
C GLU A 400 16.06 -14.52 -27.40
N LYS A 401 15.76 -15.01 -26.19
CA LYS A 401 15.25 -16.36 -25.95
C LYS A 401 13.93 -16.62 -26.69
N THR A 402 13.03 -15.64 -26.69
CA THR A 402 11.74 -15.71 -27.39
C THR A 402 11.90 -15.83 -28.91
N ILE A 403 12.88 -15.11 -29.47
CA ILE A 403 13.17 -15.13 -30.92
C ILE A 403 13.92 -16.41 -31.33
N ASN A 404 14.88 -16.85 -30.52
CA ASN A 404 15.79 -17.95 -30.88
C ASN A 404 15.26 -19.35 -30.50
N ASN A 405 14.33 -19.47 -29.54
CA ASN A 405 13.82 -20.76 -29.08
C ASN A 405 12.30 -20.87 -29.27
N GLU A 406 11.90 -21.22 -30.49
CA GLU A 406 10.50 -21.33 -30.89
C GLU A 406 9.76 -22.48 -30.18
N GLU A 407 10.42 -23.61 -29.93
CA GLU A 407 9.81 -24.75 -29.20
C GLU A 407 9.45 -24.35 -27.76
N TRP A 408 10.38 -23.72 -27.05
CA TRP A 408 10.14 -23.21 -25.70
C TRP A 408 9.00 -22.20 -25.64
N LEU A 409 8.94 -21.28 -26.62
CA LEU A 409 7.85 -20.30 -26.69
C LEU A 409 6.51 -20.99 -26.94
N LYS A 410 6.46 -21.97 -27.84
CA LYS A 410 5.23 -22.72 -28.17
C LYS A 410 4.69 -23.48 -26.97
N GLU A 411 5.55 -24.23 -26.28
CA GLU A 411 5.17 -24.96 -25.07
C GLU A 411 4.59 -24.02 -24.02
N LEU A 412 5.35 -22.99 -23.63
CA LEU A 412 4.93 -22.07 -22.58
C LEU A 412 3.68 -21.25 -22.96
N ALA A 413 3.53 -20.86 -24.22
CA ALA A 413 2.33 -20.18 -24.70
C ALA A 413 1.11 -21.10 -24.65
N ASN A 414 1.25 -22.38 -25.01
CA ASN A 414 0.16 -23.35 -24.91
C ASN A 414 -0.25 -23.58 -23.46
N ASP A 415 0.70 -23.72 -22.53
CA ASP A 415 0.41 -23.84 -21.10
C ASP A 415 -0.40 -22.62 -20.59
N ILE A 416 -0.02 -21.41 -21.00
CA ILE A 416 -0.73 -20.17 -20.65
C ILE A 416 -2.15 -20.14 -21.26
N LEU A 417 -2.30 -20.52 -22.53
CA LEU A 417 -3.59 -20.50 -23.22
C LEU A 417 -4.55 -21.58 -22.68
N ASN A 418 -4.03 -22.73 -22.26
CA ASN A 418 -4.84 -23.82 -21.71
C ASN A 418 -5.11 -23.65 -20.20
N GLY A 419 -4.38 -22.77 -19.51
CA GLY A 419 -4.48 -22.62 -18.06
C GLY A 419 -3.79 -23.76 -17.30
N GLU A 420 -2.61 -24.16 -17.78
CA GLU A 420 -1.81 -25.26 -17.26
C GLU A 420 -0.46 -24.76 -16.69
N THR A 421 -0.37 -23.45 -16.38
CA THR A 421 0.89 -22.84 -15.89
C THR A 421 1.24 -23.25 -14.46
N GLY A 422 0.30 -23.85 -13.75
CA GLY A 422 0.39 -24.20 -12.34
C GLY A 422 0.12 -23.01 -11.41
N LEU A 423 -0.23 -21.84 -11.94
CA LEU A 423 -0.61 -20.65 -11.17
C LEU A 423 -2.09 -20.70 -10.83
N LYS A 424 -2.48 -21.59 -9.91
CA LYS A 424 -3.89 -21.82 -9.56
C LYS A 424 -4.38 -21.00 -8.38
N ASN A 425 -5.68 -20.68 -8.39
CA ASN A 425 -6.40 -19.99 -7.33
C ASN A 425 -6.95 -20.94 -6.25
N GLN A 426 -7.69 -20.39 -5.28
CA GLN A 426 -8.28 -21.18 -4.18
C GLN A 426 -9.32 -22.20 -4.67
N ASP A 427 -9.90 -21.98 -5.86
CA ASP A 427 -10.85 -22.86 -6.53
C ASP A 427 -10.16 -23.83 -7.52
N ASP A 428 -8.83 -23.95 -7.46
CA ASP A 428 -7.99 -24.77 -8.36
C ASP A 428 -8.03 -24.35 -9.85
N GLU A 429 -8.45 -23.11 -10.16
CA GLU A 429 -8.42 -22.53 -11.51
C GLU A 429 -7.13 -21.73 -11.76
N ASP A 430 -6.51 -21.91 -12.93
CA ASP A 430 -5.33 -21.12 -13.34
C ASP A 430 -5.67 -19.65 -13.60
N ILE A 431 -4.79 -18.72 -13.26
CA ILE A 431 -4.99 -17.27 -13.44
C ILE A 431 -5.30 -16.84 -14.87
N PHE A 432 -4.83 -17.60 -15.88
CA PHE A 432 -5.03 -17.29 -17.29
C PHE A 432 -6.21 -18.05 -17.90
N SER A 433 -6.89 -18.90 -17.13
CA SER A 433 -8.05 -19.68 -17.58
C SER A 433 -9.12 -18.81 -18.26
N LYS A 434 -9.41 -17.64 -17.67
CA LYS A 434 -10.41 -16.65 -18.14
C LYS A 434 -9.83 -15.56 -19.05
N LYS A 435 -8.55 -15.64 -19.43
CA LYS A 435 -7.88 -14.68 -20.31
C LYS A 435 -7.67 -15.27 -21.72
N PHE A 436 -7.34 -14.42 -22.71
CA PHE A 436 -6.99 -14.81 -24.08
C PHE A 436 -8.10 -15.49 -24.89
N GLU A 437 -9.38 -15.22 -24.58
CA GLU A 437 -10.50 -15.84 -25.30
C GLU A 437 -10.44 -15.63 -26.82
N TYR A 438 -9.97 -14.45 -27.27
CA TYR A 438 -9.85 -14.14 -28.68
C TYR A 438 -8.76 -14.99 -29.34
N LEU A 439 -7.57 -15.08 -28.74
CA LEU A 439 -6.50 -15.96 -29.23
C LEU A 439 -6.90 -17.44 -29.22
N LYS A 440 -7.59 -17.92 -28.17
CA LYS A 440 -8.07 -19.32 -28.08
C LYS A 440 -9.03 -19.64 -29.24
N LYS A 441 -9.96 -18.75 -29.56
CA LYS A 441 -10.91 -18.92 -30.67
C LYS A 441 -10.23 -18.90 -32.04
N ARG A 442 -9.29 -17.97 -32.23
CA ARG A 442 -8.59 -17.80 -33.51
C ARG A 442 -7.52 -18.87 -33.75
N LYS A 443 -7.02 -19.48 -32.67
CA LYS A 443 -5.76 -20.23 -32.61
C LYS A 443 -4.56 -19.32 -32.87
N ILE A 444 -3.49 -19.55 -32.12
CA ILE A 444 -2.26 -18.77 -32.25
C ILE A 444 -1.49 -19.17 -33.51
N ASP A 445 -1.03 -18.18 -34.27
CA ASP A 445 -0.09 -18.33 -35.37
C ASP A 445 1.25 -17.71 -34.95
N PHE A 446 2.23 -18.57 -34.68
CA PHE A 446 3.54 -18.11 -34.22
C PHE A 446 4.30 -17.37 -35.32
N ASP A 447 4.17 -17.76 -36.60
CA ASP A 447 4.84 -17.08 -37.72
C ASP A 447 4.34 -15.64 -37.86
N ASP A 448 3.02 -15.45 -37.74
CA ASP A 448 2.42 -14.13 -37.71
C ASP A 448 2.80 -13.34 -36.45
N LEU A 449 2.89 -13.99 -35.28
CA LEU A 449 3.40 -13.36 -34.04
C LEU A 449 4.79 -12.77 -34.25
N TYR A 450 5.73 -13.55 -34.80
CA TYR A 450 7.09 -13.07 -35.05
C TYR A 450 7.10 -11.88 -36.04
N LYS A 451 6.30 -11.98 -37.11
CA LYS A 451 6.18 -10.91 -38.10
C LYS A 451 5.59 -9.63 -37.52
N LYS A 452 4.55 -9.70 -36.70
CA LYS A 452 3.84 -8.53 -36.17
C LYS A 452 4.56 -7.88 -35.00
N VAL A 453 5.13 -8.66 -34.09
CA VAL A 453 5.76 -8.15 -32.87
C VAL A 453 7.22 -7.75 -33.14
N PHE A 454 8.00 -8.63 -33.78
CA PHE A 454 9.45 -8.47 -33.96
C PHE A 454 9.86 -8.06 -35.38
N ASN A 455 8.89 -7.73 -36.24
CA ASN A 455 9.08 -7.42 -37.67
C ASN A 455 9.71 -8.57 -38.50
N GLY A 456 9.78 -9.80 -37.97
CA GLY A 456 10.31 -10.95 -38.71
C GLY A 456 10.87 -12.07 -37.82
N LYS A 457 11.39 -13.11 -38.47
CA LYS A 457 12.14 -14.23 -37.87
C LYS A 457 13.61 -14.18 -38.30
N GLY A 458 14.51 -14.66 -37.44
CA GLY A 458 15.95 -14.70 -37.72
C GLY A 458 16.77 -14.33 -36.50
N LYS A 459 18.05 -13.98 -36.71
CA LYS A 459 18.97 -13.62 -35.64
C LYS A 459 18.67 -12.21 -35.13
N PRO A 460 18.39 -12.01 -33.82
CA PRO A 460 18.26 -10.68 -33.26
C PRO A 460 19.62 -9.96 -33.21
N SER A 461 19.63 -8.67 -33.48
CA SER A 461 20.82 -7.81 -33.33
C SER A 461 20.48 -6.49 -32.64
N ILE A 462 21.51 -5.94 -31.98
CA ILE A 462 21.43 -4.67 -31.24
C ILE A 462 22.33 -3.66 -31.95
N CYS A 463 21.80 -2.50 -32.32
CA CYS A 463 22.55 -1.43 -32.97
C CYS A 463 22.58 -0.19 -32.08
N GLU A 464 23.75 0.38 -31.81
CA GLU A 464 23.90 1.70 -31.18
C GLU A 464 23.68 2.80 -32.22
N LEU A 465 22.75 3.73 -31.96
CA LEU A 465 22.47 4.84 -32.88
C LEU A 465 23.40 6.02 -32.58
N LYS A 466 24.26 6.40 -33.54
CA LYS A 466 25.21 7.52 -33.34
C LYS A 466 24.57 8.90 -33.41
N ASN A 467 23.48 9.04 -34.16
CA ASN A 467 22.75 10.31 -34.27
C ASN A 467 21.73 10.52 -33.13
N ALA A 468 21.67 9.61 -32.15
CA ALA A 468 20.75 9.68 -31.02
C ALA A 468 21.40 9.13 -29.74
N GLU A 469 21.87 10.03 -28.87
CA GLU A 469 22.63 9.65 -27.69
C GLU A 469 21.79 8.84 -26.67
N GLY A 470 22.28 7.65 -26.31
CA GLY A 470 21.62 6.77 -25.35
C GLY A 470 20.57 5.83 -25.93
N GLU A 471 20.46 5.75 -27.26
CA GLU A 471 19.53 4.86 -27.96
C GLU A 471 20.21 3.63 -28.59
N PHE A 472 19.59 2.47 -28.38
CA PHE A 472 19.94 1.23 -29.07
C PHE A 472 18.71 0.65 -29.77
N GLY A 473 18.83 0.41 -31.08
CA GLY A 473 17.79 -0.23 -31.88
C GLY A 473 17.88 -1.75 -31.80
N LEU A 474 16.71 -2.40 -31.79
CA LEU A 474 16.55 -3.85 -31.87
C LEU A 474 15.93 -4.24 -33.21
N LYS A 475 16.61 -5.10 -33.96
CA LYS A 475 16.11 -5.63 -35.24
C LYS A 475 16.36 -7.13 -35.35
N VAL A 476 15.66 -7.77 -36.28
CA VAL A 476 15.87 -9.17 -36.66
C VAL A 476 16.31 -9.21 -38.11
N SER A 477 17.50 -9.75 -38.37
CA SER A 477 18.10 -9.74 -39.72
C SER A 477 18.12 -8.32 -40.31
N ASP A 478 17.76 -8.16 -41.60
CA ASP A 478 17.71 -6.87 -42.29
C ASP A 478 16.33 -6.19 -42.24
N ASN A 479 15.44 -6.64 -41.36
CA ASN A 479 14.12 -6.02 -41.20
C ASN A 479 14.21 -4.67 -40.46
N PRO A 480 13.18 -3.80 -40.59
CA PRO A 480 13.10 -2.58 -39.82
C PRO A 480 13.16 -2.82 -38.31
N TYR A 481 13.76 -1.87 -37.58
CA TYR A 481 13.79 -1.90 -36.12
C TYR A 481 12.38 -2.14 -35.55
N PHE A 482 12.25 -3.16 -34.70
CA PHE A 482 11.01 -3.47 -33.99
C PHE A 482 11.02 -2.89 -32.57
N GLY A 483 12.20 -2.59 -32.04
CA GLY A 483 12.34 -2.11 -30.67
C GLY A 483 13.41 -1.04 -30.52
N VAL A 484 13.29 -0.25 -29.45
CA VAL A 484 14.28 0.74 -29.04
C VAL A 484 14.53 0.64 -27.54
N ILE A 485 15.80 0.75 -27.15
CA ILE A 485 16.26 0.86 -25.77
C ILE A 485 16.70 2.31 -25.56
N ASN A 486 16.15 3.00 -24.55
CA ASN A 486 16.55 4.37 -24.21
C ASN A 486 17.08 4.45 -22.77
N ILE A 487 18.35 4.80 -22.62
CA ILE A 487 19.07 4.83 -21.34
C ILE A 487 19.98 6.06 -21.19
N SER A 488 20.49 6.27 -19.97
CA SER A 488 21.38 7.40 -19.64
C SER A 488 22.87 7.11 -19.85
N SER A 489 23.32 5.87 -19.63
CA SER A 489 24.74 5.51 -19.55
C SER A 489 25.17 4.59 -20.70
N THR A 490 25.32 5.16 -21.90
CA THR A 490 25.54 4.41 -23.16
C THR A 490 26.78 3.52 -23.14
N SER A 491 27.94 4.06 -22.74
CA SER A 491 29.22 3.33 -22.78
C SER A 491 29.28 2.16 -21.80
N GLU A 492 28.85 2.37 -20.56
CA GLU A 492 28.81 1.32 -19.54
C GLU A 492 27.83 0.21 -19.90
N PHE A 493 26.67 0.58 -20.45
CA PHE A 493 25.68 -0.40 -20.89
C PHE A 493 26.18 -1.24 -22.07
N LYS A 494 26.87 -0.62 -23.03
CA LYS A 494 27.50 -1.34 -24.16
C LYS A 494 28.51 -2.38 -23.68
N ASN A 495 29.33 -2.03 -22.69
CA ASN A 495 30.28 -2.97 -22.08
C ASN A 495 29.53 -4.14 -21.45
N LYS A 496 28.48 -3.88 -20.65
CA LYS A 496 27.68 -4.94 -20.03
C LYS A 496 26.92 -5.82 -21.02
N LEU A 497 26.46 -5.27 -22.14
CA LEU A 497 25.88 -6.06 -23.24
C LEU A 497 26.92 -7.05 -23.77
N THR A 498 28.15 -6.58 -23.99
CA THR A 498 29.26 -7.39 -24.51
C THR A 498 29.66 -8.47 -23.50
N GLU A 499 29.79 -8.13 -22.21
CA GLU A 499 30.02 -9.08 -21.11
C GLU A 499 28.90 -10.13 -21.01
N SER A 500 27.67 -9.74 -21.34
CA SER A 500 26.51 -10.63 -21.34
C SER A 500 26.36 -11.48 -22.61
N GLY A 501 27.32 -11.39 -23.54
CA GLY A 501 27.37 -12.19 -24.78
C GLY A 501 26.71 -11.54 -26.01
N PHE A 502 26.25 -10.29 -25.92
CA PHE A 502 25.64 -9.60 -27.05
C PHE A 502 26.66 -8.88 -27.93
N THR A 503 26.46 -8.95 -29.25
CA THR A 503 27.20 -8.13 -30.21
C THR A 503 26.44 -6.83 -30.48
N VAL A 504 27.11 -5.69 -30.35
CA VAL A 504 26.51 -4.37 -30.58
C VAL A 504 27.10 -3.74 -31.84
N GLU A 505 26.27 -3.66 -32.89
CA GLU A 505 26.58 -2.98 -34.15
C GLU A 505 26.45 -1.46 -34.01
N GLN A 506 26.94 -0.69 -34.99
CA GLN A 506 26.75 0.76 -35.04
C GLN A 506 25.85 1.14 -36.22
N ASP A 507 24.88 2.00 -35.96
CA ASP A 507 24.09 2.67 -36.99
C ASP A 507 24.40 4.18 -36.98
N VAL A 508 24.97 4.66 -38.09
CA VAL A 508 25.34 6.06 -38.30
C VAL A 508 24.33 6.81 -39.19
N ILE A 509 23.35 6.11 -39.74
CA ILE A 509 22.38 6.63 -40.71
C ILE A 509 21.09 7.01 -39.98
N SER A 510 20.57 6.12 -39.14
CA SER A 510 19.27 6.31 -38.50
C SER A 510 19.28 7.46 -37.48
N ASN A 511 18.19 8.24 -37.48
CA ASN A 511 17.89 9.24 -36.44
C ASN A 511 17.23 8.57 -35.22
N SER A 512 16.92 9.35 -34.18
CA SER A 512 16.25 8.87 -32.97
C SER A 512 15.01 8.02 -33.27
N LEU A 513 15.04 6.76 -32.81
CA LEU A 513 13.89 5.85 -32.89
C LEU A 513 12.87 6.20 -31.79
N PHE A 514 13.37 6.70 -30.65
CA PHE A 514 12.55 7.11 -29.53
C PHE A 514 11.66 8.32 -29.89
N ASP A 515 12.20 9.34 -30.54
CA ASP A 515 11.41 10.52 -30.95
C ASP A 515 10.33 10.16 -31.98
N ASN A 516 10.64 9.20 -32.87
CA ASN A 516 9.73 8.72 -33.91
C ASN A 516 8.68 7.73 -33.39
N ILE A 517 8.72 7.34 -32.11
CA ILE A 517 7.79 6.35 -31.57
C ILE A 517 6.34 6.85 -31.49
N LYS A 518 6.16 8.17 -31.42
CA LYS A 518 4.86 8.84 -31.35
C LYS A 518 4.11 8.86 -32.68
N GLU A 519 4.77 8.49 -33.78
CA GLU A 519 4.14 8.47 -35.10
C GLU A 519 3.16 7.30 -35.23
N ASN A 520 1.99 7.55 -35.83
CA ASN A 520 0.93 6.55 -36.00
C ASN A 520 1.39 5.30 -36.76
N ASN A 521 2.35 5.43 -37.68
CA ASN A 521 2.87 4.36 -38.52
C ASN A 521 4.26 3.89 -38.10
N SER A 522 4.71 4.24 -36.90
CA SER A 522 6.04 3.85 -36.42
C SER A 522 6.21 2.32 -36.42
N PRO A 523 7.33 1.79 -36.96
CA PRO A 523 7.60 0.36 -36.99
C PRO A 523 8.01 -0.19 -35.62
N ILE A 524 8.29 0.70 -34.65
CA ILE A 524 8.66 0.34 -33.29
C ILE A 524 7.44 -0.17 -32.53
N ASN A 525 7.52 -1.41 -32.06
CA ASN A 525 6.50 -2.11 -31.27
C ASN A 525 6.91 -2.30 -29.82
N ILE A 526 8.23 -2.27 -29.52
CA ILE A 526 8.78 -2.52 -28.18
C ILE A 526 9.65 -1.35 -27.75
N LEU A 527 9.47 -0.89 -26.51
CA LEU A 527 10.28 0.15 -25.91
C LEU A 527 10.79 -0.32 -24.56
N ILE A 528 12.11 -0.35 -24.39
CA ILE A 528 12.76 -0.81 -23.17
C ILE A 528 13.47 0.38 -22.53
N GLY A 529 13.23 0.58 -21.24
CA GLY A 529 13.86 1.68 -20.53
C GLY A 529 14.03 1.44 -19.04
N ALA A 530 14.64 2.42 -18.40
CA ALA A 530 14.80 2.48 -16.96
C ALA A 530 14.38 3.87 -16.42
N LYS A 531 15.04 4.39 -15.37
CA LYS A 531 14.63 5.65 -14.72
C LYS A 531 14.53 6.86 -15.65
N LYS A 532 15.46 7.02 -16.61
CA LYS A 532 15.44 8.12 -17.60
C LYS A 532 14.16 8.09 -18.46
N PHE A 533 13.59 6.90 -18.66
CA PHE A 533 12.46 6.65 -19.57
C PHE A 533 11.08 6.95 -18.96
N ILE A 534 10.95 7.03 -17.63
CA ILE A 534 9.63 7.23 -17.01
C ILE A 534 9.07 8.64 -17.30
N GLU A 535 9.93 9.59 -17.67
CA GLU A 535 9.57 11.00 -17.82
C GLU A 535 10.02 11.55 -19.21
N GLY A 536 9.44 12.67 -19.66
CA GLY A 536 9.93 13.37 -20.86
C GLY A 536 9.49 12.88 -22.25
N TRP A 537 8.42 12.08 -22.39
CA TRP A 537 7.91 11.64 -23.69
C TRP A 537 6.37 11.47 -23.67
N ASP A 538 5.72 11.60 -24.84
CA ASP A 538 4.26 11.62 -24.97
C ASP A 538 3.77 10.74 -26.13
N THR A 539 3.11 9.62 -25.80
CA THR A 539 2.46 8.75 -26.78
C THR A 539 1.10 8.25 -26.25
N TRP A 540 0.16 7.97 -27.16
CA TRP A 540 -1.12 7.33 -26.84
C TRP A 540 -1.13 5.84 -27.20
N ARG A 541 -0.01 5.33 -27.75
CA ARG A 541 0.16 3.95 -28.22
C ARG A 541 0.28 2.92 -27.10
N VAL A 542 0.72 3.31 -25.90
CA VAL A 542 1.03 2.37 -24.80
C VAL A 542 -0.19 1.51 -24.48
N SER A 543 -0.08 0.20 -24.67
CA SER A 543 -1.21 -0.74 -24.49
C SER A 543 -0.84 -1.96 -23.66
N SER A 544 0.46 -2.25 -23.52
CA SER A 544 0.97 -3.28 -22.63
C SER A 544 2.24 -2.84 -21.90
N MET A 545 2.44 -3.28 -20.66
CA MET A 545 3.57 -2.94 -19.81
C MET A 545 4.17 -4.18 -19.12
N GLY A 546 5.49 -4.34 -19.20
CA GLY A 546 6.27 -5.28 -18.40
C GLY A 546 7.10 -4.54 -17.35
N LEU A 547 6.90 -4.83 -16.07
CA LEU A 547 7.54 -4.12 -14.96
C LEU A 547 8.42 -5.09 -14.14
N LEU A 548 9.69 -4.74 -13.92
CA LEU A 548 10.66 -5.61 -13.22
C LEU A 548 11.32 -4.89 -12.03
N ASN A 549 11.29 -5.52 -10.85
CA ASN A 549 11.99 -5.11 -9.63
C ASN A 549 11.64 -3.71 -9.10
N ILE A 550 10.36 -3.35 -9.15
CA ILE A 550 9.90 -1.98 -8.87
C ILE A 550 9.57 -1.78 -7.38
N GLY A 551 10.57 -1.34 -6.62
CA GLY A 551 10.45 -1.07 -5.18
C GLY A 551 9.81 0.28 -4.79
N LYS A 552 9.60 0.47 -3.48
CA LYS A 552 8.90 1.63 -2.87
C LYS A 552 9.47 3.01 -3.26
N GLY A 553 10.78 3.11 -3.51
CA GLY A 553 11.44 4.38 -3.83
C GLY A 553 11.07 4.97 -5.20
N GLN A 554 10.60 4.14 -6.14
CA GLN A 554 10.23 4.58 -7.51
C GLN A 554 8.74 4.86 -7.66
N GLY A 555 7.98 4.80 -6.56
CA GLY A 555 6.54 4.79 -6.57
C GLY A 555 5.83 5.88 -7.40
N PRO A 556 6.10 7.18 -7.17
CA PRO A 556 5.44 8.26 -7.91
C PRO A 556 5.63 8.18 -9.42
N GLN A 557 6.82 7.74 -9.87
CA GLN A 557 7.15 7.57 -11.29
C GLN A 557 6.30 6.46 -11.94
N ILE A 558 6.00 5.39 -11.21
CA ILE A 558 5.15 4.31 -11.70
C ILE A 558 3.71 4.77 -11.90
N ILE A 559 3.20 5.64 -11.04
CA ILE A 559 1.85 6.20 -11.22
C ILE A 559 1.81 7.17 -12.39
N GLN A 560 2.88 7.92 -12.62
CA GLN A 560 3.00 8.71 -13.83
C GLN A 560 3.00 7.82 -15.08
N LEU A 561 3.74 6.71 -15.05
CA LEU A 561 3.79 5.74 -16.15
C LEU A 561 2.41 5.08 -16.38
N PHE A 562 1.78 4.60 -15.31
CA PHE A 562 0.42 4.06 -15.35
C PHE A 562 -0.55 5.08 -15.92
N GLY A 563 -0.51 6.31 -15.42
CA GLY A 563 -1.30 7.44 -15.89
C GLY A 563 -1.06 7.82 -17.35
N ARG A 564 0.13 7.53 -17.90
CA ARG A 564 0.42 7.63 -19.35
C ARG A 564 -0.14 6.45 -20.13
N GLY A 565 -0.04 5.24 -19.58
CA GLY A 565 -0.56 4.02 -20.19
C GLY A 565 -2.07 4.01 -20.37
N VAL A 566 -2.79 4.57 -19.39
CA VAL A 566 -4.28 4.63 -19.42
C VAL A 566 -4.82 5.77 -20.27
N ARG A 567 -3.98 6.53 -20.98
CA ARG A 567 -4.45 7.62 -21.85
C ARG A 567 -5.20 7.05 -23.07
N LEU A 568 -6.31 7.69 -23.40
CA LEU A 568 -7.16 7.35 -24.53
C LEU A 568 -7.68 8.63 -25.20
N LYS A 569 -7.63 8.73 -26.53
CA LYS A 569 -8.23 9.86 -27.27
C LYS A 569 -9.75 9.73 -27.35
N GLY A 570 -10.24 8.51 -27.57
CA GLY A 570 -11.67 8.22 -27.67
C GLY A 570 -12.32 8.80 -28.92
N LYS A 571 -13.58 8.42 -29.16
CA LYS A 571 -14.38 8.95 -30.29
C LYS A 571 -14.53 10.47 -30.15
N ASN A 572 -14.31 11.21 -31.23
CA ASN A 572 -14.39 12.68 -31.28
C ASN A 572 -13.57 13.39 -30.19
N MET A 573 -12.40 12.86 -29.79
CA MET A 573 -11.57 13.40 -28.70
C MET A 573 -12.31 13.50 -27.34
N SER A 574 -13.25 12.59 -27.10
CA SER A 574 -14.01 12.52 -25.84
C SER A 574 -13.16 12.10 -24.64
N LEU A 575 -12.00 11.49 -24.88
CA LEU A 575 -11.17 10.80 -23.89
C LEU A 575 -11.84 9.58 -23.23
N LYS A 576 -13.05 9.23 -23.67
CA LYS A 576 -13.85 8.14 -23.11
C LYS A 576 -13.69 6.86 -23.92
N ARG A 577 -13.83 5.75 -23.20
CA ARG A 577 -13.97 4.40 -23.76
C ARG A 577 -15.28 4.27 -24.51
N SER A 578 -15.34 3.28 -25.38
CA SER A 578 -16.60 2.79 -25.92
C SER A 578 -17.40 2.10 -24.80
N GLU A 579 -18.57 2.64 -24.46
CA GLU A 579 -19.40 2.09 -23.37
C GLU A 579 -20.14 0.80 -23.78
N GLU A 580 -20.27 0.52 -25.09
CA GLU A 580 -21.08 -0.60 -25.61
C GLU A 580 -20.42 -1.39 -26.76
N ASN A 581 -19.19 -1.05 -27.18
CA ASN A 581 -18.53 -1.72 -28.30
C ASN A 581 -17.52 -2.78 -27.84
N ASN A 582 -17.97 -4.02 -27.77
CA ASN A 582 -17.12 -5.15 -27.39
C ASN A 582 -15.98 -5.43 -28.38
N GLU A 583 -16.03 -4.92 -29.62
CA GLU A 583 -15.02 -5.23 -30.66
C GLU A 583 -13.66 -4.59 -30.42
N ILE A 584 -13.60 -3.44 -29.72
CA ILE A 584 -12.34 -2.71 -29.46
C ILE A 584 -11.97 -2.64 -27.97
N ARG A 585 -12.74 -3.29 -27.10
CA ARG A 585 -12.52 -3.27 -25.64
C ARG A 585 -11.09 -3.69 -25.26
N TYR A 586 -10.52 -4.66 -25.97
CA TYR A 586 -9.13 -5.10 -25.77
C TYR A 586 -8.10 -3.99 -26.05
N LEU A 587 -8.37 -3.11 -27.02
CA LEU A 587 -7.51 -1.96 -27.36
C LEU A 587 -7.69 -0.80 -26.39
N GLU A 588 -8.86 -0.73 -25.75
CA GLU A 588 -9.18 0.20 -24.68
C GLU A 588 -8.77 -0.32 -23.29
N THR A 589 -7.96 -1.39 -23.21
CA THR A 589 -7.46 -1.97 -21.97
C THR A 589 -5.93 -1.91 -21.92
N LEU A 590 -5.37 -1.39 -20.83
CA LEU A 590 -3.94 -1.43 -20.52
C LEU A 590 -3.61 -2.74 -19.79
N ASN A 591 -2.75 -3.56 -20.39
CA ASN A 591 -2.25 -4.77 -19.75
C ASN A 591 -0.95 -4.50 -18.99
N ILE A 592 -0.84 -4.92 -17.73
CA ILE A 592 0.36 -4.75 -16.91
C ILE A 592 0.73 -6.09 -16.28
N TYR A 593 1.97 -6.51 -16.52
CA TYR A 593 2.55 -7.70 -15.94
C TYR A 593 3.78 -7.30 -15.16
N SER A 594 3.77 -7.51 -13.84
CA SER A 594 4.78 -7.00 -12.94
C SER A 594 5.36 -8.06 -12.02
N ILE A 595 6.66 -7.93 -11.77
CA ILE A 595 7.44 -8.81 -10.89
C ILE A 595 8.10 -7.92 -9.83
N LYS A 596 7.87 -8.26 -8.56
CA LYS A 596 8.32 -7.51 -7.38
C LYS A 596 7.90 -6.04 -7.43
N ALA A 597 6.65 -5.76 -7.81
CA ALA A 597 6.11 -4.40 -7.93
C ALA A 597 5.01 -4.10 -6.90
N ASP A 598 5.32 -4.30 -5.61
CA ASP A 598 4.43 -4.05 -4.46
C ASP A 598 3.78 -2.66 -4.43
N TYR A 599 4.37 -1.69 -5.13
CA TYR A 599 3.88 -0.32 -5.16
C TYR A 599 2.59 -0.15 -5.98
N LEU A 600 2.50 -0.80 -7.15
CA LEU A 600 1.31 -0.73 -8.00
C LEU A 600 0.12 -1.36 -7.28
N ARG A 601 0.37 -2.46 -6.55
CA ARG A 601 -0.60 -3.11 -5.66
C ARG A 601 -1.25 -2.12 -4.70
N LYS A 602 -0.41 -1.43 -3.91
CA LYS A 602 -0.86 -0.44 -2.92
C LYS A 602 -1.57 0.75 -3.52
N PHE A 603 -1.16 1.19 -4.71
CA PHE A 603 -1.84 2.28 -5.41
C PHE A 603 -3.24 1.89 -5.85
N LEU A 604 -3.42 0.70 -6.43
CA LEU A 604 -4.73 0.21 -6.85
C LEU A 604 -5.65 -0.10 -5.65
N GLU A 605 -5.09 -0.63 -4.55
CA GLU A 605 -5.79 -0.77 -3.26
C GLU A 605 -6.24 0.59 -2.73
N ALA A 606 -5.35 1.58 -2.73
CA ALA A 606 -5.68 2.93 -2.26
C ALA A 606 -6.80 3.57 -3.07
N ILE A 607 -6.81 3.43 -4.40
CA ILE A 607 -7.92 3.91 -5.26
C ILE A 607 -9.24 3.18 -4.95
N ARG A 608 -9.16 1.87 -4.68
CA ARG A 608 -10.34 1.06 -4.37
C ARG A 608 -11.00 1.49 -3.05
N GLU A 609 -10.19 1.87 -2.06
CA GLU A 609 -10.61 2.30 -0.73
C GLU A 609 -10.80 3.84 -0.57
N GLU A 610 -10.52 4.61 -1.63
CA GLU A 610 -10.66 6.07 -1.67
C GLU A 610 -12.15 6.45 -1.46
N ASP A 611 -12.44 7.31 -0.48
CA ASP A 611 -13.77 7.70 0.09
C ASP A 611 -14.41 6.83 1.19
N VAL A 612 -13.75 5.78 1.68
CA VAL A 612 -14.22 5.14 2.93
C VAL A 612 -13.82 6.03 4.11
N GLU A 613 -14.72 6.92 4.52
CA GLU A 613 -14.57 7.66 5.77
C GLU A 613 -14.80 6.70 6.94
N PHE A 614 -13.80 6.58 7.81
CA PHE A 614 -13.95 5.96 9.11
C PHE A 614 -14.03 7.05 10.16
N GLU A 615 -15.00 6.93 11.05
CA GLU A 615 -15.00 7.66 12.29
C GLU A 615 -14.24 6.85 13.35
N THR A 616 -13.18 7.45 13.90
CA THR A 616 -12.53 6.93 15.09
C THR A 616 -13.18 7.57 16.31
N ILE A 617 -13.67 6.75 17.23
CA ILE A 617 -14.24 7.20 18.51
C ILE A 617 -13.31 6.72 19.64
N GLU A 618 -12.93 7.65 20.51
CA GLU A 618 -12.13 7.39 21.71
C GLU A 618 -13.08 7.02 22.85
N ILE A 619 -12.96 5.79 23.38
CA ILE A 619 -13.73 5.32 24.53
C ILE A 619 -12.83 5.36 25.77
N PRO A 620 -13.06 6.27 26.73
CA PRO A 620 -12.21 6.40 27.91
C PRO A 620 -12.30 5.15 28.78
N ILE A 621 -11.17 4.76 29.39
CA ILE A 621 -11.17 3.74 30.43
C ILE A 621 -11.15 4.37 31.82
N LYS A 622 -11.88 3.77 32.75
CA LYS A 622 -11.81 4.02 34.19
C LYS A 622 -10.92 2.96 34.83
N ILE A 623 -9.83 3.42 35.44
CA ILE A 623 -8.98 2.58 36.28
C ILE A 623 -9.63 2.47 37.67
N GLN A 624 -9.86 1.24 38.13
CA GLN A 624 -10.50 0.90 39.41
C GLN A 624 -9.51 0.38 40.45
N HIS A 625 -9.90 0.43 41.72
CA HIS A 625 -9.19 -0.17 42.86
C HIS A 625 -7.72 0.25 43.00
N LYS A 626 -7.38 1.49 42.61
CA LYS A 626 -5.97 1.99 42.60
C LYS A 626 -5.29 1.91 43.96
N ASP A 627 -6.05 2.12 45.04
CA ASP A 627 -5.58 2.02 46.42
C ASP A 627 -5.05 0.61 46.75
N LYS A 628 -5.51 -0.41 46.02
CA LYS A 628 -5.11 -1.81 46.19
C LYS A 628 -3.92 -2.23 45.31
N TRP A 629 -3.51 -1.43 44.33
CA TRP A 629 -2.48 -1.82 43.34
C TRP A 629 -1.09 -2.09 43.93
N ASN A 630 -0.76 -1.44 45.04
CA ASN A 630 0.48 -1.73 45.79
C ASN A 630 0.41 -3.04 46.57
N GLU A 631 -0.78 -3.59 46.78
CA GLU A 631 -1.01 -4.83 47.50
C GLU A 631 -1.24 -6.03 46.58
N LEU A 632 -1.47 -5.80 45.27
CA LEU A 632 -1.68 -6.86 44.29
C LEU A 632 -0.35 -7.25 43.63
N THR A 633 0.06 -8.50 43.83
CA THR A 633 1.28 -9.05 43.23
C THR A 633 1.04 -9.59 41.81
N ILE A 634 1.98 -9.37 40.89
CA ILE A 634 1.95 -9.88 39.52
C ILE A 634 3.34 -10.42 39.12
N LEU A 635 3.38 -11.44 38.26
CA LEU A 635 4.63 -11.96 37.72
C LEU A 635 5.21 -11.02 36.67
N SER A 636 6.52 -10.80 36.72
CA SER A 636 7.27 -9.97 35.79
C SER A 636 8.56 -10.66 35.38
N LYS A 637 9.04 -10.34 34.17
CA LYS A 637 10.41 -10.65 33.75
C LYS A 637 11.41 -9.89 34.61
N ASN A 638 12.50 -10.55 34.98
CA ASN A 638 13.65 -9.94 35.62
C ASN A 638 14.58 -9.35 34.54
N GLU A 639 14.71 -8.02 34.51
CA GLU A 639 15.51 -7.30 33.52
C GLU A 639 17.03 -7.33 33.80
N SER A 640 17.45 -7.77 34.99
CA SER A 640 18.87 -7.82 35.38
C SER A 640 19.62 -9.04 34.85
N LYS A 641 18.92 -10.08 34.37
CA LYS A 641 19.52 -11.31 33.82
C LYS A 641 19.36 -11.35 32.31
N LYS A 642 20.45 -11.64 31.60
CA LYS A 642 20.50 -11.68 30.14
C LYS A 642 20.69 -13.10 29.66
N PHE A 643 19.89 -13.52 28.67
CA PHE A 643 19.98 -14.86 28.10
C PHE A 643 21.30 -15.08 27.36
N GLU A 644 21.85 -14.00 26.82
CA GLU A 644 23.10 -13.95 26.07
C GLU A 644 24.32 -14.31 26.93
N GLU A 645 24.18 -14.39 28.25
CA GLU A 645 25.23 -14.82 29.19
C GLU A 645 25.24 -16.34 29.43
N GLU A 646 24.21 -17.07 28.97
CA GLU A 646 24.07 -18.53 29.15
C GLU A 646 24.60 -19.31 27.94
N ALA A 647 25.48 -20.28 28.13
CA ALA A 647 25.96 -21.13 27.04
C ALA A 647 24.83 -22.05 26.51
N LEU A 648 24.49 -21.94 25.22
CA LEU A 648 23.45 -22.72 24.57
C LEU A 648 24.04 -23.58 23.46
N ARG A 649 23.89 -24.90 23.51
CA ARG A 649 24.22 -25.78 22.37
C ARG A 649 22.99 -25.97 21.47
N LEU A 650 23.17 -25.87 20.16
CA LEU A 650 22.14 -26.23 19.19
C LEU A 650 21.91 -27.74 19.26
N GLU A 651 20.65 -28.14 19.38
CA GLU A 651 20.24 -29.55 19.42
C GLU A 651 19.01 -29.74 18.53
N TYR A 652 18.82 -30.98 18.06
CA TYR A 652 17.57 -31.33 17.40
C TYR A 652 16.45 -31.42 18.44
N ASP A 653 15.30 -30.82 18.12
CA ASP A 653 14.17 -30.73 19.03
C ASP A 653 12.89 -31.02 18.22
N GLU A 654 12.41 -32.27 18.33
CA GLU A 654 11.34 -32.88 17.52
C GLU A 654 10.02 -32.10 17.51
N LYS A 655 9.84 -31.18 18.45
CA LYS A 655 8.61 -30.40 18.52
C LYS A 655 8.73 -28.97 17.93
N ILE A 656 9.85 -28.63 17.26
CA ILE A 656 9.93 -27.47 16.31
C ILE A 656 9.28 -27.88 15.00
N LEU A 657 8.01 -27.51 14.81
CA LEU A 657 7.35 -27.60 13.51
C LEU A 657 7.59 -26.32 12.71
N LEU A 658 8.35 -26.39 11.63
CA LEU A 658 8.69 -25.25 10.77
C LEU A 658 8.03 -25.43 9.40
N THR A 659 7.09 -24.56 9.05
CA THR A 659 6.59 -24.44 7.67
C THR A 659 7.16 -23.17 7.05
N VAL A 660 7.87 -23.30 5.93
CA VAL A 660 8.39 -22.18 5.14
C VAL A 660 7.63 -22.07 3.83
N ASP A 661 7.12 -20.87 3.54
CA ASP A 661 6.35 -20.60 2.34
C ASP A 661 7.23 -19.97 1.26
N LEU A 662 7.53 -20.75 0.23
CA LEU A 662 8.35 -20.34 -0.91
C LEU A 662 7.49 -19.96 -2.13
N ARG A 663 6.17 -19.93 -1.98
CA ARG A 663 5.26 -19.61 -3.08
C ARG A 663 5.36 -18.11 -3.42
N PRO A 664 5.32 -17.74 -4.71
CA PRO A 664 5.16 -16.34 -5.06
C PRO A 664 3.75 -15.86 -4.67
N ARG A 665 3.67 -14.66 -4.09
CA ARG A 665 2.38 -14.01 -3.84
C ARG A 665 1.88 -13.37 -5.12
N ILE A 666 0.83 -13.91 -5.72
CA ILE A 666 0.25 -13.33 -6.94
C ILE A 666 -0.99 -12.53 -6.55
N SER A 667 -1.03 -11.28 -6.99
CA SER A 667 -2.17 -10.38 -6.86
C SER A 667 -2.65 -9.99 -8.25
N ILE A 668 -3.95 -10.20 -8.50
CA ILE A 668 -4.59 -9.82 -9.77
C ILE A 668 -5.53 -8.65 -9.52
N TYR A 669 -5.46 -7.63 -10.38
CA TYR A 669 -6.40 -6.51 -10.40
C TYR A 669 -7.02 -6.42 -11.78
N GLU A 670 -8.32 -6.65 -11.87
CA GLU A 670 -9.07 -6.54 -13.11
C GLU A 670 -10.25 -5.60 -12.93
N ALA A 671 -10.36 -4.62 -13.83
CA ALA A 671 -11.44 -3.65 -13.82
C ALA A 671 -12.62 -4.13 -14.69
N LYS A 672 -13.64 -4.76 -14.08
CA LYS A 672 -14.80 -5.34 -14.80
C LYS A 672 -16.06 -4.48 -14.80
N GLU A 673 -16.36 -3.81 -13.68
CA GLU A 673 -17.61 -3.06 -13.49
C GLU A 673 -17.37 -1.62 -13.02
N ARG A 674 -17.97 -0.63 -13.69
CA ARG A 674 -17.78 0.79 -13.36
C ARG A 674 -18.77 1.24 -12.28
N LYS A 675 -18.73 0.58 -11.11
CA LYS A 675 -19.65 0.85 -10.00
C LYS A 675 -18.90 1.13 -8.71
N GLU A 676 -19.47 2.03 -7.94
CA GLU A 676 -19.06 2.36 -6.58
C GLU A 676 -20.22 1.99 -5.65
N GLU A 677 -19.97 1.13 -4.66
CA GLU A 677 -20.93 0.76 -3.63
C GLU A 677 -20.31 1.03 -2.27
N SER A 678 -21.02 1.79 -1.43
CA SER A 678 -20.57 2.16 -0.08
C SER A 678 -19.14 2.73 0.00
N GLY A 679 -18.77 3.57 -0.98
CA GLY A 679 -17.45 4.22 -1.07
C GLY A 679 -16.33 3.34 -1.63
N VAL A 680 -16.62 2.08 -1.97
CA VAL A 680 -15.66 1.15 -2.56
C VAL A 680 -15.90 1.02 -4.06
N VAL A 681 -14.84 1.11 -4.86
CA VAL A 681 -14.92 0.81 -6.30
C VAL A 681 -15.05 -0.70 -6.47
N VAL A 682 -16.28 -1.20 -6.64
CA VAL A 682 -16.62 -2.63 -6.80
C VAL A 682 -15.97 -3.24 -8.04
N GLY A 683 -15.62 -2.39 -9.02
CA GLY A 683 -15.03 -2.79 -10.29
C GLY A 683 -13.69 -3.49 -10.26
N ILE A 684 -12.88 -3.25 -9.23
CA ILE A 684 -11.53 -3.79 -9.12
C ILE A 684 -11.59 -5.08 -8.28
N LYS A 685 -11.63 -6.24 -8.96
CA LYS A 685 -11.53 -7.54 -8.27
C LYS A 685 -10.08 -7.80 -7.87
N THR A 686 -9.89 -8.32 -6.65
CA THR A 686 -8.59 -8.68 -6.09
C THR A 686 -8.59 -10.14 -5.68
N ASP A 687 -7.80 -10.94 -6.37
CA ASP A 687 -7.55 -12.34 -6.00
C ASP A 687 -6.11 -12.49 -5.51
N GLU A 688 -5.95 -13.03 -4.31
CA GLU A 688 -4.66 -13.48 -3.78
C GLU A 688 -4.62 -15.01 -3.76
N LEU A 689 -3.60 -15.58 -4.39
CA LEU A 689 -3.49 -17.03 -4.56
C LEU A 689 -2.62 -17.66 -3.47
N LYS A 690 -3.03 -18.86 -3.01
CA LYS A 690 -2.28 -19.71 -2.07
C LYS A 690 -2.35 -21.17 -2.54
N LEU A 691 -1.36 -21.64 -3.31
CA LEU A 691 -1.25 -23.04 -3.77
C LEU A 691 -1.02 -24.02 -2.61
N GLN A 692 -1.79 -25.10 -2.46
CA GLN A 692 -1.80 -25.95 -1.24
C GLN A 692 -0.85 -27.17 -1.24
N THR A 693 0.32 -27.13 -1.89
CA THR A 693 1.25 -28.27 -1.88
C THR A 693 2.28 -28.16 -0.77
N LYS A 694 2.29 -29.14 0.16
CA LYS A 694 3.31 -29.31 1.21
C LYS A 694 4.32 -30.36 0.77
N ILE A 695 5.61 -30.04 0.82
CA ILE A 695 6.72 -30.96 0.49
C ILE A 695 7.82 -30.89 1.56
N THR A 696 8.69 -31.90 1.63
CA THR A 696 9.87 -31.95 2.52
C THR A 696 11.16 -31.86 1.70
N PHE A 697 12.28 -31.48 2.34
CA PHE A 697 13.58 -31.47 1.66
C PHE A 697 14.02 -32.91 1.33
N PRO A 698 14.37 -33.25 0.07
CA PRO A 698 14.68 -34.63 -0.30
C PRO A 698 16.08 -35.05 0.19
N GLN A 699 16.18 -36.25 0.78
CA GLN A 699 17.44 -36.79 1.29
C GLN A 699 18.52 -36.94 0.21
N ASP A 700 18.14 -37.34 -1.01
CA ASP A 700 19.04 -37.53 -2.15
C ASP A 700 19.69 -36.22 -2.63
N LYS A 701 19.21 -35.06 -2.17
CA LYS A 701 19.79 -33.75 -2.51
C LYS A 701 20.87 -33.28 -1.54
N LEU A 702 21.02 -33.91 -0.37
CA LEU A 702 22.04 -33.51 0.62
C LEU A 702 23.47 -33.69 0.09
N GLU A 703 23.70 -34.70 -0.75
CA GLU A 703 25.01 -34.98 -1.36
C GLU A 703 25.42 -33.93 -2.40
N LEU A 704 24.48 -33.10 -2.86
CA LEU A 704 24.73 -32.05 -3.84
C LEU A 704 25.16 -30.71 -3.20
N LEU A 705 25.07 -30.58 -1.87
CA LEU A 705 25.28 -29.32 -1.16
C LEU A 705 26.75 -29.09 -0.80
N ASN A 706 27.24 -27.86 -1.01
CA ASN A 706 28.51 -27.40 -0.48
C ASN A 706 28.39 -27.03 1.01
N TRP A 707 28.62 -28.02 1.88
CA TRP A 707 28.51 -27.85 3.32
C TRP A 707 29.50 -26.83 3.92
N ASP A 708 30.74 -26.76 3.42
CA ASP A 708 31.74 -25.79 3.90
C ASP A 708 31.23 -24.35 3.76
N ARG A 709 30.64 -24.04 2.59
CA ARG A 709 30.01 -22.74 2.33
C ARG A 709 28.81 -22.51 3.25
N ILE A 710 27.94 -23.52 3.39
CA ILE A 710 26.75 -23.43 4.24
C ILE A 710 27.14 -23.11 5.69
N TYR A 711 28.16 -23.78 6.23
CA TYR A 711 28.65 -23.54 7.58
C TYR A 711 29.18 -22.11 7.75
N GLN A 712 30.01 -21.63 6.83
CA GLN A 712 30.53 -20.25 6.86
C GLN A 712 29.39 -19.23 6.92
N GLU A 713 28.41 -19.35 6.03
CA GLU A 713 27.26 -18.43 5.99
C GLU A 713 26.42 -18.47 7.28
N ILE A 714 26.27 -19.64 7.92
CA ILE A 714 25.54 -19.78 9.19
C ILE A 714 26.30 -19.07 10.33
N TYR A 715 27.63 -19.24 10.41
CA TYR A 715 28.45 -18.60 11.45
C TYR A 715 28.46 -17.07 11.31
N GLU A 716 28.51 -16.55 10.08
CA GLU A 716 28.42 -15.12 9.83
C GLU A 716 27.03 -14.56 10.16
N TRP A 717 25.98 -15.26 9.75
CA TRP A 717 24.61 -14.90 10.10
C TRP A 717 24.39 -14.88 11.62
N LYS A 718 24.91 -15.89 12.34
CA LYS A 718 24.90 -15.97 13.81
C LYS A 718 25.57 -14.74 14.45
N ARG A 719 26.72 -14.32 13.91
CA ARG A 719 27.46 -13.12 14.36
C ARG A 719 26.62 -11.84 14.17
N ILE A 720 25.97 -11.68 13.02
CA ILE A 720 25.11 -10.52 12.72
C ILE A 720 23.89 -10.47 13.66
N LYS A 721 23.29 -11.63 13.96
CA LYS A 721 22.14 -11.75 14.86
C LYS A 721 22.49 -11.55 16.35
N GLY A 722 23.78 -11.52 16.70
CA GLY A 722 24.22 -11.38 18.08
C GLY A 722 24.02 -12.65 18.92
N TYR A 723 23.94 -13.83 18.31
CA TYR A 723 23.78 -15.11 19.02
C TYR A 723 25.12 -15.63 19.53
N TRP A 724 25.87 -14.81 20.27
CA TRP A 724 27.24 -15.11 20.71
C TRP A 724 27.32 -16.38 21.57
N ASN A 725 26.26 -16.64 22.33
CA ASN A 725 26.16 -17.75 23.26
C ASN A 725 25.71 -19.08 22.64
N LEU A 726 25.35 -19.11 21.35
CA LEU A 726 24.92 -20.32 20.63
C LEU A 726 26.11 -21.12 20.09
N ILE A 727 26.28 -22.37 20.51
CA ILE A 727 27.30 -23.31 20.03
C ILE A 727 26.66 -24.23 19.00
N ILE A 728 27.22 -24.29 17.79
CA ILE A 728 26.67 -25.05 16.65
C ILE A 728 27.62 -26.19 16.30
N ASP A 729 27.11 -27.42 16.30
CA ASP A 729 27.82 -28.61 15.81
C ASP A 729 27.45 -28.86 14.35
N GLU A 730 28.45 -29.08 13.49
CA GLU A 730 28.26 -29.24 12.04
C GLU A 730 27.35 -30.42 11.71
N ASN A 731 27.48 -31.54 12.43
CA ASN A 731 26.68 -32.75 12.19
C ASN A 731 25.18 -32.53 12.41
N ILE A 732 24.82 -31.59 13.28
CA ILE A 732 23.42 -31.30 13.59
C ILE A 732 22.77 -30.61 12.39
N ILE A 733 23.47 -29.68 11.74
CA ILE A 733 22.94 -28.91 10.62
C ILE A 733 22.53 -29.81 9.45
N GLN A 734 23.35 -30.82 9.13
CA GLN A 734 23.04 -31.75 8.02
C GLN A 734 21.75 -32.53 8.28
N ASN A 735 21.56 -32.98 9.52
CA ASN A 735 20.39 -33.73 9.91
C ASN A 735 19.13 -32.87 9.99
N LEU A 736 19.23 -31.55 10.20
CA LEU A 736 18.05 -30.67 10.31
C LEU A 736 17.18 -30.68 9.05
N LEU A 737 17.79 -30.65 7.85
CA LEU A 737 17.04 -30.50 6.60
C LEU A 737 16.09 -31.66 6.31
N THR A 738 16.43 -32.87 6.74
CA THR A 738 15.68 -34.09 6.40
C THR A 738 14.71 -34.51 7.50
N THR A 739 14.50 -33.63 8.48
CA THR A 739 13.57 -33.90 9.58
C THR A 739 12.12 -33.73 9.12
N PRO A 740 11.21 -34.62 9.57
CA PRO A 740 9.79 -34.56 9.19
C PRO A 740 9.07 -33.33 9.75
N THR A 741 9.74 -32.54 10.59
CA THR A 741 9.19 -31.37 11.25
C THR A 741 9.40 -30.08 10.45
N ILE A 742 10.16 -30.13 9.35
CA ILE A 742 10.36 -29.02 8.41
C ILE A 742 9.56 -29.28 7.13
N GLU A 743 8.52 -28.48 6.93
CA GLU A 743 7.68 -28.48 5.73
C GLU A 743 7.96 -27.24 4.87
N LEU A 744 7.84 -27.41 3.55
CA LEU A 744 7.95 -26.37 2.55
C LEU A 744 6.62 -26.26 1.81
N LEU A 745 6.12 -25.04 1.63
CA LEU A 745 5.06 -24.77 0.66
C LEU A 745 5.73 -24.31 -0.63
N ALA A 746 5.79 -25.20 -1.61
CA ALA A 746 6.44 -24.99 -2.88
C ALA A 746 5.87 -25.93 -3.94
N SER A 747 6.20 -25.71 -5.21
CA SER A 747 5.88 -26.64 -6.28
C SER A 747 6.81 -27.87 -6.23
N GLU A 748 6.32 -29.04 -6.65
CA GLU A 748 7.08 -30.30 -6.61
C GLU A 748 8.37 -30.27 -7.46
N ASP A 749 8.42 -29.42 -8.48
CA ASP A 749 9.56 -29.26 -9.38
C ASP A 749 10.72 -28.44 -8.79
N ILE A 750 10.57 -27.86 -7.58
CA ILE A 750 11.59 -26.98 -6.98
C ILE A 750 12.91 -27.69 -6.68
N PHE A 751 12.89 -29.01 -6.47
CA PHE A 751 14.07 -29.85 -6.23
C PHE A 751 14.58 -30.57 -7.50
N SER A 752 14.02 -30.26 -8.68
CA SER A 752 14.48 -30.87 -9.92
C SER A 752 15.84 -30.28 -10.34
N VAL A 753 16.82 -31.15 -10.59
CA VAL A 753 18.19 -30.76 -10.95
C VAL A 753 18.38 -30.98 -12.44
N LYS A 754 18.49 -29.90 -13.21
CA LYS A 754 18.76 -29.94 -14.66
C LYS A 754 20.11 -29.31 -15.02
N ASN A 755 20.57 -28.34 -14.23
CA ASN A 755 21.82 -27.64 -14.42
C ASN A 755 22.46 -27.23 -13.07
N GLU A 756 23.70 -26.74 -13.10
CA GLU A 756 24.46 -26.34 -11.92
C GLU A 756 23.78 -25.23 -11.09
N LYS A 757 23.03 -24.32 -11.72
CA LYS A 757 22.30 -23.27 -11.00
C LYS A 757 21.14 -23.82 -10.17
N ASP A 758 20.61 -24.99 -10.54
CA ASP A 758 19.57 -25.63 -9.73
C ASP A 758 20.15 -26.14 -8.41
N ILE A 759 21.42 -26.56 -8.40
CA ILE A 759 22.14 -26.94 -7.17
C ILE A 759 22.30 -25.73 -6.25
N GLU A 760 22.74 -24.59 -6.81
CA GLU A 760 22.86 -23.34 -6.04
C GLU A 760 21.54 -22.90 -5.41
N LYS A 761 20.42 -23.05 -6.13
CA LYS A 761 19.08 -22.77 -5.58
C LYS A 761 18.75 -23.70 -4.42
N ILE A 762 19.01 -25.00 -4.57
CA ILE A 762 18.74 -25.98 -3.51
C ILE A 762 19.61 -25.67 -2.26
N GLU A 763 20.86 -25.22 -2.44
CA GLU A 763 21.70 -24.71 -1.34
C GLU A 763 21.09 -23.49 -0.64
N GLU A 764 20.54 -22.52 -1.39
CA GLU A 764 19.84 -21.37 -0.81
C GLU A 764 18.60 -21.78 0.00
N ILE A 765 17.84 -22.77 -0.48
CA ILE A 765 16.71 -23.36 0.26
C ILE A 765 17.20 -23.98 1.56
N ALA A 766 18.27 -24.78 1.50
CA ALA A 766 18.86 -25.41 2.66
C ALA A 766 19.28 -24.36 3.72
N LEU A 767 20.03 -23.34 3.30
CA LEU A 767 20.46 -22.24 4.16
C LEU A 767 19.30 -21.51 4.83
N LEU A 768 18.25 -21.21 4.08
CA LEU A 768 17.04 -20.56 4.58
C LEU A 768 16.34 -21.40 5.65
N LEU A 769 16.16 -22.70 5.39
CA LEU A 769 15.53 -23.63 6.33
C LEU A 769 16.34 -23.75 7.62
N ILE A 770 17.66 -23.91 7.52
CA ILE A 770 18.56 -24.02 8.67
C ILE A 770 18.51 -22.74 9.51
N LYS A 771 18.65 -21.56 8.88
CA LYS A 771 18.60 -20.26 9.57
C LYS A 771 17.26 -20.07 10.30
N LYS A 772 16.13 -20.38 9.65
CA LYS A 772 14.79 -20.30 10.26
C LYS A 772 14.60 -21.28 11.42
N TYR A 773 15.13 -22.50 11.30
CA TYR A 773 15.10 -23.46 12.40
C TYR A 773 15.92 -22.96 13.60
N ILE A 774 17.16 -22.52 13.38
CA ILE A 774 18.04 -22.00 14.43
C ILE A 774 17.41 -20.80 15.13
N GLU A 775 16.80 -19.87 14.37
CA GLU A 775 16.10 -18.71 14.93
C GLU A 775 14.95 -19.15 15.85
N ARG A 776 14.12 -20.09 15.41
CA ARG A 776 13.03 -20.65 16.25
C ARG A 776 13.56 -21.37 17.49
N PHE A 777 14.63 -22.15 17.36
CA PHE A 777 15.27 -22.83 18.48
C PHE A 777 15.81 -21.82 19.51
N TYR A 778 16.52 -20.79 19.05
CA TYR A 778 17.08 -19.76 19.90
C TYR A 778 15.98 -18.97 20.63
N GLU A 779 14.95 -18.51 19.90
CA GLU A 779 13.81 -17.81 20.48
C GLU A 779 13.09 -18.65 21.54
N LYS A 780 12.92 -19.95 21.29
CA LYS A 780 12.32 -20.88 22.27
C LYS A 780 13.13 -20.91 23.56
N LYS A 781 14.45 -21.12 23.46
CA LYS A 781 15.34 -21.23 24.64
C LYS A 781 15.45 -19.89 25.38
N ALA A 782 15.52 -18.78 24.66
CA ALA A 782 15.53 -17.44 25.23
C ALA A 782 14.26 -17.15 26.05
N LYS A 783 13.09 -17.52 25.50
CA LYS A 783 11.80 -17.34 26.20
C LYS A 783 11.64 -18.30 27.38
N ALA A 784 12.16 -19.53 27.29
CA ALA A 784 12.19 -20.46 28.41
C ALA A 784 13.01 -19.89 29.58
N PHE A 785 14.21 -19.38 29.30
CA PHE A 785 15.02 -18.66 30.28
C PHE A 785 14.27 -17.48 30.91
N GLN A 786 13.58 -16.67 30.12
CA GLN A 786 12.77 -15.56 30.65
C GLN A 786 11.67 -16.03 31.62
N THR A 787 11.07 -17.19 31.36
CA THR A 787 10.03 -17.77 32.22
C THR A 787 10.61 -18.30 33.53
N GLU A 788 11.82 -18.88 33.50
CA GLU A 788 12.52 -19.33 34.70
C GLU A 788 13.01 -18.17 35.59
N GLN A 789 13.28 -17.02 34.98
CA GLN A 789 13.77 -15.84 35.70
C GLN A 789 12.66 -14.89 36.18
N LEU A 790 11.38 -15.30 36.13
CA LEU A 790 10.26 -14.51 36.63
C LEU A 790 10.46 -14.08 38.11
N GLU A 791 9.90 -12.93 38.43
CA GLU A 791 9.91 -12.30 39.76
C GLU A 791 8.54 -11.68 40.06
N TYR A 792 8.23 -11.49 41.34
CA TYR A 792 7.02 -10.84 41.78
C TYR A 792 7.21 -9.32 41.88
N LYS A 793 6.33 -8.57 41.24
CA LYS A 793 6.20 -7.11 41.35
C LYS A 793 4.79 -6.74 41.80
N THR A 794 4.57 -5.51 42.22
CA THR A 794 3.21 -5.01 42.42
C THR A 794 2.61 -4.55 41.10
N ILE A 795 1.27 -4.50 41.00
CA ILE A 795 0.58 -3.91 39.85
C ILE A 795 1.02 -2.45 39.67
N GLU A 796 1.22 -1.69 40.75
CA GLU A 796 1.71 -0.31 40.66
C GLU A 796 3.08 -0.22 39.97
N ASN A 797 4.02 -1.14 40.27
CA ASN A 797 5.32 -1.17 39.57
C ASN A 797 5.19 -1.45 38.07
N LYS A 798 4.09 -2.08 37.63
CA LYS A 798 3.84 -2.47 36.23
C LYS A 798 2.72 -1.69 35.57
N LYS A 799 2.24 -0.63 36.20
CA LYS A 799 1.16 0.24 35.71
C LYS A 799 1.36 0.70 34.28
N GLU A 800 2.53 1.23 33.96
CA GLU A 800 2.82 1.72 32.61
C GLU A 800 2.72 0.59 31.59
N GLN A 801 3.32 -0.57 31.89
CA GLN A 801 3.29 -1.76 31.06
C GLN A 801 1.86 -2.24 30.80
N LEU A 802 1.02 -2.32 31.85
CA LEU A 802 -0.38 -2.77 31.76
C LEU A 802 -1.28 -1.80 31.00
N LEU A 803 -0.95 -0.50 30.99
CA LEU A 803 -1.70 0.53 30.27
C LEU A 803 -1.24 0.72 28.82
N LEU A 804 -0.10 0.14 28.40
CA LEU A 804 0.42 0.22 27.03
C LEU A 804 -0.64 -0.07 25.93
N PRO A 805 -1.53 -1.07 26.06
CA PRO A 805 -2.54 -1.36 25.03
C PRO A 805 -3.49 -0.19 24.74
N PHE A 806 -3.73 0.67 25.73
CA PHE A 806 -4.66 1.81 25.68
C PHE A 806 -3.97 3.12 25.30
N GLY A 807 -2.68 3.07 24.98
CA GLY A 807 -1.88 4.24 24.63
C GLY A 807 -1.73 5.26 25.78
N SER A 808 -1.14 6.41 25.48
CA SER A 808 -0.88 7.46 26.47
C SER A 808 -2.16 8.12 27.01
N LYS A 809 -3.26 8.06 26.25
CA LYS A 809 -4.56 8.62 26.64
C LYS A 809 -5.45 7.68 27.45
N GLN A 810 -5.09 6.40 27.57
CA GLN A 810 -5.87 5.39 28.32
C GLN A 810 -7.29 5.22 27.75
N GLU A 811 -7.38 4.92 26.45
CA GLU A 811 -8.64 4.81 25.72
C GLU A 811 -8.66 3.56 24.83
N TYR A 812 -9.86 3.03 24.55
CA TYR A 812 -10.06 2.20 23.37
C TYR A 812 -10.29 3.09 22.15
N LEU A 813 -9.75 2.67 21.02
CA LEU A 813 -10.03 3.26 19.71
C LEU A 813 -10.97 2.33 18.95
N ILE A 814 -12.19 2.80 18.70
CA ILE A 814 -13.12 2.10 17.81
C ILE A 814 -13.17 2.81 16.47
N GLN A 815 -13.15 2.05 15.37
CA GLN A 815 -13.31 2.57 14.02
C GLN A 815 -14.63 2.06 13.44
N ILE A 816 -15.45 3.00 12.97
CA ILE A 816 -16.76 2.71 12.38
C ILE A 816 -16.82 3.44 11.04
N ARG A 817 -17.21 2.74 9.99
CA ARG A 817 -17.47 3.35 8.68
C ARG A 817 -18.57 4.40 8.78
N LYS A 818 -18.31 5.59 8.23
CA LYS A 818 -19.24 6.71 8.22
C LYS A 818 -20.11 6.68 6.96
N ASP A 819 -21.17 5.89 7.02
CA ASP A 819 -22.22 5.81 6.01
C ASP A 819 -23.60 6.08 6.63
N LYS A 820 -24.65 6.09 5.79
CA LYS A 820 -26.03 6.35 6.23
C LYS A 820 -26.51 5.33 7.27
N ASP A 821 -26.02 4.09 7.21
CA ASP A 821 -26.47 2.98 8.06
C ASP A 821 -25.80 2.98 9.44
N ASN A 822 -24.66 3.67 9.56
CA ASN A 822 -23.85 3.76 10.78
C ASN A 822 -23.87 5.15 11.44
N THR A 823 -24.39 6.18 10.77
CA THR A 823 -24.48 7.55 11.33
C THR A 823 -25.26 7.60 12.65
N GLU A 824 -26.37 6.86 12.75
CA GLU A 824 -27.16 6.81 13.97
C GLU A 824 -26.45 6.07 15.11
N LEU A 825 -25.74 4.98 14.78
CA LEU A 825 -24.93 4.21 15.72
C LEU A 825 -23.83 5.09 16.33
N ILE A 826 -23.09 5.80 15.47
CA ILE A 826 -22.04 6.76 15.87
C ILE A 826 -22.60 7.78 16.87
N LYS A 827 -23.78 8.36 16.57
CA LYS A 827 -24.42 9.35 17.44
C LYS A 827 -24.77 8.74 18.81
N ARG A 828 -25.37 7.55 18.85
CA ARG A 828 -25.73 6.87 20.11
C ARG A 828 -24.49 6.51 20.94
N ILE A 829 -23.40 6.09 20.30
CA ILE A 829 -22.12 5.84 21.00
C ILE A 829 -21.55 7.15 21.59
N ARG A 830 -21.58 8.26 20.85
CA ARG A 830 -21.13 9.56 21.38
C ARG A 830 -22.00 10.08 22.53
N GLU A 831 -23.31 9.86 22.48
CA GLU A 831 -24.21 10.18 23.59
C GLU A 831 -23.91 9.33 24.82
N LEU A 832 -23.61 8.04 24.62
CA LEU A 832 -23.20 7.14 25.69
C LEU A 832 -21.89 7.61 26.37
N ILE A 833 -20.90 8.11 25.62
CA ILE A 833 -19.63 8.60 26.20
C ILE A 833 -19.83 9.84 27.08
N LYS A 834 -20.88 10.63 26.85
CA LYS A 834 -21.19 11.80 27.71
C LYS A 834 -21.69 11.38 29.09
N ASP A 835 -22.30 10.21 29.20
CA ASP A 835 -22.75 9.63 30.45
C ASP A 835 -21.79 8.52 30.87
N LEU A 836 -20.70 8.91 31.53
CA LEU A 836 -19.66 7.98 31.95
C LEU A 836 -20.19 6.92 32.92
N ASN A 837 -21.20 7.22 33.74
CA ASN A 837 -21.81 6.23 34.61
C ASN A 837 -22.50 5.14 33.77
N LYS A 838 -23.29 5.56 32.79
CA LYS A 838 -23.93 4.63 31.84
C LYS A 838 -22.92 3.84 31.01
N LEU A 839 -21.83 4.48 30.56
CA LEU A 839 -20.76 3.81 29.83
C LEU A 839 -20.09 2.72 30.67
N TYR A 840 -19.86 2.95 31.96
CA TYR A 840 -19.15 1.99 32.80
C TYR A 840 -20.05 0.95 33.47
N GLN A 841 -21.34 1.23 33.71
CA GLN A 841 -22.21 0.38 34.53
C GLN A 841 -23.39 -0.26 33.79
N GLU A 842 -23.89 0.35 32.71
CA GLU A 842 -25.01 -0.23 31.94
C GLU A 842 -24.49 -1.01 30.73
N GLU A 843 -25.22 -2.03 30.28
CA GLU A 843 -24.90 -2.83 29.10
C GLU A 843 -25.87 -2.49 27.97
N THR A 844 -25.36 -2.17 26.77
CA THR A 844 -26.19 -1.76 25.63
C THR A 844 -25.74 -2.44 24.34
N ASN A 845 -26.64 -2.60 23.37
CA ASN A 845 -26.33 -3.22 22.09
C ASN A 845 -25.52 -2.33 21.12
N ASP A 846 -25.55 -1.00 21.30
CA ASP A 846 -24.87 -0.06 20.38
C ASP A 846 -23.34 -0.11 20.54
N LEU A 847 -22.84 -0.06 21.77
CA LEU A 847 -21.46 -0.37 22.13
C LEU A 847 -21.47 -1.60 23.04
N PRO A 848 -21.40 -2.82 22.48
CA PRO A 848 -21.42 -4.06 23.24
C PRO A 848 -20.29 -4.07 24.28
N ARG A 849 -20.65 -4.24 25.55
CA ARG A 849 -19.75 -4.26 26.71
C ARG A 849 -20.35 -5.06 27.85
N ILE A 850 -19.49 -5.47 28.78
CA ILE A 850 -19.89 -6.16 30.01
C ILE A 850 -19.40 -5.38 31.23
N TYR A 851 -20.25 -5.22 32.25
CA TYR A 851 -19.91 -4.55 33.51
C TYR A 851 -19.54 -5.56 34.59
N MET A 852 -18.42 -5.34 35.27
CA MET A 852 -18.01 -6.13 36.44
C MET A 852 -17.19 -5.24 37.38
N ASP A 853 -17.61 -5.07 38.62
CA ASP A 853 -17.00 -4.10 39.55
C ASP A 853 -15.60 -4.52 39.98
N GLU A 854 -15.36 -5.82 40.09
CA GLU A 854 -14.08 -6.44 40.46
C GLU A 854 -13.00 -6.25 39.38
N HIS A 855 -13.37 -5.86 38.16
CA HIS A 855 -12.41 -5.66 37.09
C HIS A 855 -11.63 -4.35 37.24
N LEU A 856 -10.30 -4.40 37.07
CA LEU A 856 -9.41 -3.26 37.27
C LEU A 856 -9.61 -2.13 36.24
N PHE A 857 -10.18 -2.44 35.06
CA PHE A 857 -10.44 -1.48 33.98
C PHE A 857 -11.88 -1.56 33.47
N LEU A 858 -12.60 -0.44 33.40
CA LEU A 858 -13.91 -0.36 32.74
C LEU A 858 -13.87 0.65 31.60
N PRO A 859 -14.68 0.50 30.53
CA PRO A 859 -15.55 -0.63 30.24
C PRO A 859 -14.74 -1.83 29.69
N ILE A 860 -15.37 -3.01 29.70
CA ILE A 860 -14.85 -4.20 29.02
C ILE A 860 -15.65 -4.38 27.73
N LEU A 861 -15.05 -4.03 26.58
CA LEU A 861 -15.75 -4.06 25.29
C LEU A 861 -15.87 -5.49 24.74
N LEU A 862 -16.97 -5.79 24.03
CA LEU A 862 -17.22 -7.08 23.37
C LEU A 862 -17.06 -6.97 21.85
N ASN A 863 -16.47 -7.98 21.23
CA ASN A 863 -16.29 -8.07 19.78
C ASN A 863 -17.50 -8.74 19.10
N LYS A 864 -18.69 -8.14 19.26
CA LYS A 864 -19.97 -8.67 18.74
C LYS A 864 -20.62 -7.85 17.64
N SER A 865 -20.20 -6.60 17.46
CA SER A 865 -20.86 -5.71 16.50
C SER A 865 -20.31 -5.88 15.09
N LYS A 866 -21.16 -6.28 14.14
CA LYS A 866 -20.82 -6.29 12.70
C LYS A 866 -20.66 -4.88 12.09
N LYS A 867 -21.05 -3.84 12.84
CA LYS A 867 -20.98 -2.44 12.41
C LYS A 867 -19.72 -1.71 12.89
N ILE A 868 -18.97 -2.29 13.82
CA ILE A 868 -17.69 -1.74 14.28
C ILE A 868 -16.59 -2.47 13.50
N ASP A 869 -15.90 -1.75 12.61
CA ASP A 869 -14.89 -2.35 11.73
C ASP A 869 -13.62 -2.74 12.51
N LYS A 870 -13.26 -2.00 13.57
CA LYS A 870 -12.08 -2.28 14.39
C LYS A 870 -12.19 -1.76 15.82
N ILE A 871 -11.67 -2.50 16.79
CA ILE A 871 -11.51 -2.11 18.19
C ILE A 871 -10.02 -2.29 18.56
N THR A 872 -9.39 -1.29 19.15
CA THR A 872 -7.99 -1.35 19.62
C THR A 872 -7.89 -0.80 21.05
N PRO A 873 -7.44 -1.59 22.04
CA PRO A 873 -7.13 -3.02 21.96
C PRO A 873 -8.38 -3.87 21.67
N GLU A 874 -8.21 -5.12 21.22
CA GLU A 874 -9.33 -5.97 20.77
C GLU A 874 -10.37 -6.19 21.89
N GLY A 875 -11.66 -6.29 21.56
CA GLY A 875 -12.74 -6.61 22.52
C GLY A 875 -12.79 -8.09 22.90
N LEU A 876 -13.67 -8.47 23.82
CA LEU A 876 -13.86 -9.87 24.23
C LEU A 876 -14.56 -10.70 23.15
N ILE A 877 -14.12 -11.94 22.96
CA ILE A 877 -14.83 -12.94 22.16
C ILE A 877 -15.91 -13.64 22.99
N GLU A 878 -16.75 -14.47 22.34
CA GLU A 878 -17.91 -15.09 23.00
C GLU A 878 -17.55 -15.96 24.23
N SER A 879 -16.46 -16.73 24.17
CA SER A 879 -16.03 -17.56 25.31
C SER A 879 -15.58 -16.73 26.50
N GLU A 880 -14.85 -15.64 26.25
CA GLU A 880 -14.39 -14.71 27.28
C GLU A 880 -15.56 -13.95 27.92
N GLU A 881 -16.56 -13.56 27.13
CA GLU A 881 -17.77 -12.93 27.65
C GLU A 881 -18.55 -13.86 28.58
N LYS A 882 -18.75 -15.13 28.18
CA LYS A 882 -19.40 -16.13 29.03
C LYS A 882 -18.67 -16.33 30.35
N PHE A 883 -17.34 -16.25 30.33
CA PHE A 883 -16.52 -16.36 31.53
C PHE A 883 -16.79 -15.19 32.49
N ILE A 884 -16.72 -13.95 32.00
CA ILE A 884 -16.96 -12.77 32.83
C ILE A 884 -18.40 -12.74 33.35
N ASP A 885 -19.39 -13.06 32.50
CA ASP A 885 -20.80 -13.08 32.91
C ASP A 885 -21.08 -14.16 33.97
N GLY A 886 -20.56 -15.37 33.77
CA GLY A 886 -20.73 -16.48 34.71
C GLY A 886 -20.05 -16.22 36.06
N LEU A 887 -18.83 -15.66 36.04
CA LEU A 887 -18.11 -15.30 37.26
C LEU A 887 -18.83 -14.20 38.04
N ARG A 888 -19.27 -13.15 37.35
CA ARG A 888 -20.06 -12.05 37.94
C ARG A 888 -21.31 -12.56 38.63
N LYS A 889 -22.08 -13.43 37.97
CA LYS A 889 -23.30 -14.02 38.56
C LYS A 889 -22.98 -14.80 39.84
N TYR A 890 -21.93 -15.61 39.79
CA TYR A 890 -21.53 -16.41 40.95
C TYR A 890 -21.10 -15.57 42.16
N LEU A 891 -20.31 -14.51 41.93
CA LEU A 891 -19.87 -13.60 43.00
C LEU A 891 -21.07 -12.92 43.66
N ASN A 892 -22.02 -12.43 42.87
CA ASN A 892 -23.24 -11.80 43.39
C ASN A 892 -24.11 -12.78 44.18
N GLU A 893 -24.24 -14.03 43.74
CA GLU A 893 -25.04 -15.06 44.44
C GLU A 893 -24.39 -15.59 45.73
N ASN A 894 -23.07 -15.45 45.88
CA ASN A 894 -22.30 -16.02 47.00
C ASN A 894 -21.55 -14.97 47.84
N GLU A 895 -21.98 -13.71 47.80
CA GLU A 895 -21.37 -12.57 48.52
C GLU A 895 -21.12 -12.89 50.01
N GLU A 896 -22.10 -13.46 50.71
CA GLU A 896 -21.98 -13.84 52.13
C GLU A 896 -20.93 -14.93 52.42
N LYS A 897 -20.73 -15.87 51.48
CA LYS A 897 -19.71 -16.92 51.63
C LYS A 897 -18.31 -16.39 51.36
N LEU A 898 -18.20 -15.36 50.51
CA LEU A 898 -16.93 -14.79 50.06
C LEU A 898 -16.53 -13.50 50.80
N LYS A 899 -17.29 -13.06 51.80
CA LYS A 899 -17.06 -11.79 52.54
C LYS A 899 -15.67 -11.63 53.17
N ASP A 900 -14.98 -12.74 53.45
CA ASP A 900 -13.63 -12.72 54.01
C ASP A 900 -12.53 -12.54 52.94
N TYR A 901 -12.91 -12.40 51.67
CA TYR A 901 -12.02 -12.32 50.52
C TYR A 901 -12.28 -11.08 49.65
N GLU A 902 -11.19 -10.42 49.23
CA GLU A 902 -11.22 -9.42 48.17
C GLU A 902 -10.82 -10.08 46.85
N ILE A 903 -11.62 -9.85 45.79
CA ILE A 903 -11.43 -10.46 44.47
C ILE A 903 -11.27 -9.35 43.42
N TYR A 904 -10.23 -9.44 42.61
CA TYR A 904 -9.95 -8.49 41.53
C TYR A 904 -9.59 -9.21 40.24
N ILE A 905 -9.94 -8.63 39.10
CA ILE A 905 -9.76 -9.26 37.78
C ILE A 905 -9.11 -8.29 36.79
N LEU A 906 -8.21 -8.82 35.97
CA LEU A 906 -7.60 -8.10 34.87
C LEU A 906 -7.61 -8.95 33.61
N ARG A 907 -8.09 -8.38 32.50
CA ARG A 907 -7.79 -8.88 31.16
C ARG A 907 -6.31 -8.68 30.81
N ASN A 908 -5.66 -9.76 30.41
CA ASN A 908 -4.23 -9.84 30.20
C ASN A 908 -3.87 -9.81 28.71
N PHE A 909 -3.57 -8.61 28.19
CA PHE A 909 -3.23 -8.43 26.77
C PHE A 909 -1.85 -8.98 26.41
N SER A 910 -1.74 -9.58 25.22
CA SER A 910 -0.46 -10.07 24.70
C SER A 910 0.59 -8.94 24.58
N LYS A 911 1.87 -9.27 24.83
CA LYS A 911 3.04 -8.35 24.82
C LYS A 911 3.14 -7.35 25.97
N SER A 912 2.03 -6.85 26.51
CA SER A 912 2.02 -5.97 27.69
C SER A 912 1.78 -6.72 28.99
N GLY A 913 1.07 -7.85 28.92
CA GLY A 913 0.69 -8.66 30.07
C GLY A 913 1.70 -9.72 30.49
N VAL A 914 1.26 -10.61 31.38
CA VAL A 914 2.03 -11.77 31.86
C VAL A 914 1.94 -12.89 30.84
N GLY A 915 3.08 -13.35 30.35
CA GLY A 915 3.17 -14.49 29.45
C GLY A 915 4.17 -15.52 29.92
N PHE A 916 3.92 -16.77 29.56
CA PHE A 916 4.71 -17.94 29.88
C PHE A 916 5.19 -18.60 28.60
N GLN A 917 6.44 -19.06 28.58
CA GLN A 917 6.89 -19.93 27.51
C GLN A 917 6.50 -21.37 27.83
N LEU A 918 5.50 -21.89 27.11
CA LEU A 918 5.06 -23.29 27.19
C LEU A 918 5.62 -24.06 26.01
N GLU A 919 6.72 -24.77 26.23
CA GLU A 919 7.47 -25.44 25.18
C GLU A 919 7.80 -24.51 23.99
N TRP A 920 7.04 -24.57 22.89
CA TRP A 920 7.17 -23.83 21.61
C TRP A 920 6.26 -22.62 21.50
N TYR A 921 5.28 -22.55 22.39
CA TYR A 921 4.18 -21.62 22.31
C TYR A 921 4.31 -20.59 23.43
N GLN A 922 4.27 -19.32 23.03
CA GLN A 922 4.20 -18.25 24.00
C GLN A 922 2.74 -18.09 24.41
N PHE A 923 2.45 -18.45 25.65
CA PHE A 923 1.12 -18.46 26.19
C PHE A 923 0.88 -17.22 27.06
N PHE A 924 -0.19 -16.49 26.78
CA PHE A 924 -0.69 -15.42 27.62
C PHE A 924 -2.11 -15.82 28.01
N PRO A 925 -2.36 -16.24 29.26
CA PRO A 925 -3.71 -16.49 29.73
C PRO A 925 -4.56 -15.23 29.56
N ASP A 926 -5.81 -15.36 29.12
CA ASP A 926 -6.67 -14.20 28.83
C ASP A 926 -6.98 -13.33 30.05
N PHE A 927 -7.05 -13.93 31.26
CA PHE A 927 -7.37 -13.21 32.50
C PHE A 927 -6.48 -13.59 33.68
N ILE A 928 -6.34 -12.64 34.61
CA ILE A 928 -5.70 -12.83 35.92
C ILE A 928 -6.70 -12.43 37.00
N ILE A 929 -6.94 -13.32 37.95
CA ILE A 929 -7.75 -13.08 39.15
C ILE A 929 -6.82 -13.05 40.37
N TRP A 930 -7.01 -12.07 41.24
CA TRP A 930 -6.40 -12.03 42.56
C TRP A 930 -7.46 -12.30 43.61
N ILE A 931 -7.18 -13.21 44.53
CA ILE A 931 -8.02 -13.50 45.69
C ILE A 931 -7.17 -13.32 46.94
N LYS A 932 -7.61 -12.43 47.82
CA LYS A 932 -6.86 -12.04 49.03
C LYS A 932 -7.76 -12.12 50.25
N LYS A 933 -7.25 -12.63 51.37
CA LYS A 933 -8.00 -12.64 52.62
C LYS A 933 -7.96 -11.25 53.27
N VAL A 934 -9.11 -10.72 53.70
CA VAL A 934 -9.23 -9.35 54.27
C VAL A 934 -8.31 -9.15 55.49
N ASN A 935 -8.11 -10.20 56.30
CA ASN A 935 -7.33 -10.15 57.54
C ASN A 935 -5.86 -10.62 57.40
N ASP A 936 -5.41 -11.02 56.21
CA ASP A 936 -4.03 -11.49 55.98
C ASP A 936 -3.46 -10.89 54.70
N LYS A 937 -2.63 -9.85 54.86
CA LYS A 937 -2.05 -9.13 53.72
C LYS A 937 -1.00 -9.94 52.95
N ASN A 938 -0.47 -11.03 53.53
CA ASN A 938 0.61 -11.82 52.95
C ASN A 938 0.13 -13.09 52.23
N ASN A 939 -1.14 -13.43 52.35
CA ASN A 939 -1.72 -14.61 51.72
C ASN A 939 -2.59 -14.22 50.52
N GLN A 940 -2.03 -14.44 49.32
CA GLN A 940 -2.65 -14.08 48.05
C GLN A 940 -2.66 -15.29 47.11
N ILE A 941 -3.81 -15.53 46.47
CA ILE A 941 -3.96 -16.49 45.38
C ILE A 941 -4.04 -15.71 44.07
N ILE A 942 -3.21 -16.05 43.09
CA ILE A 942 -3.24 -15.52 41.73
C ILE A 942 -3.72 -16.64 40.81
N VAL A 943 -4.85 -16.44 40.16
CA VAL A 943 -5.46 -17.43 39.26
C VAL A 943 -5.41 -16.93 37.84
N PHE A 944 -4.72 -17.65 36.96
CA PHE A 944 -4.69 -17.41 35.52
C PHE A 944 -5.84 -18.17 34.87
N ILE A 945 -6.66 -17.50 34.06
CA ILE A 945 -7.84 -18.11 33.40
C ILE A 945 -7.73 -17.97 31.89
N GLU A 946 -8.12 -19.03 31.19
CA GLU A 946 -8.10 -19.10 29.73
C GLU A 946 -9.40 -19.74 29.19
N PRO A 947 -10.34 -18.94 28.69
CA PRO A 947 -11.55 -19.42 27.99
C PRO A 947 -11.27 -19.86 26.55
N HIS A 948 -10.95 -21.14 26.32
CA HIS A 948 -10.43 -21.64 25.04
C HIS A 948 -11.27 -22.79 24.44
N GLY A 949 -11.41 -22.80 23.11
CA GLY A 949 -12.01 -23.94 22.39
C GLY A 949 -11.00 -25.08 22.22
N LEU A 950 -11.45 -26.32 22.44
CA LEU A 950 -10.62 -27.53 22.35
C LEU A 950 -10.99 -28.44 21.16
N GLU A 951 -11.79 -27.95 20.20
CA GLU A 951 -12.35 -28.76 19.09
C GLU A 951 -11.28 -29.48 18.24
N HIS A 952 -10.08 -28.93 18.15
CA HIS A 952 -8.95 -29.50 17.39
C HIS A 952 -7.76 -29.89 18.29
N SER A 953 -7.95 -29.91 19.61
CA SER A 953 -6.90 -30.19 20.58
C SER A 953 -6.82 -31.68 20.93
N ASP A 954 -5.59 -32.20 21.00
CA ASP A 954 -5.30 -33.50 21.60
C ASP A 954 -5.06 -33.30 23.11
N ILE A 955 -5.98 -33.81 23.94
CA ILE A 955 -6.05 -33.46 25.37
C ILE A 955 -4.81 -33.85 26.18
N ASP A 956 -4.12 -34.91 25.74
CA ASP A 956 -2.91 -35.42 26.40
C ASP A 956 -1.64 -34.68 25.94
N LYS A 957 -1.73 -33.87 24.86
CA LYS A 957 -0.60 -33.14 24.27
C LYS A 957 -0.79 -31.62 24.24
N ASP A 958 -1.99 -31.14 24.54
CA ASP A 958 -2.29 -29.71 24.51
C ASP A 958 -1.49 -28.99 25.61
N VAL A 959 -0.61 -28.08 25.20
CA VAL A 959 0.30 -27.37 26.09
C VAL A 959 -0.42 -26.52 27.14
N LYS A 960 -1.61 -26.00 26.83
CA LYS A 960 -2.40 -25.21 27.79
C LYS A 960 -2.99 -26.12 28.85
N ILE A 961 -3.44 -27.31 28.46
CA ILE A 961 -3.92 -28.34 29.40
C ILE A 961 -2.79 -28.86 30.28
N LEU A 962 -1.63 -29.14 29.69
CA LEU A 962 -0.44 -29.57 30.43
C LEU A 962 0.05 -28.51 31.42
N PHE A 963 -0.14 -27.21 31.12
CA PHE A 963 0.19 -26.12 32.02
C PHE A 963 -0.67 -26.08 33.29
N ALA A 964 -1.91 -26.58 33.21
CA ALA A 964 -2.81 -26.76 34.36
C ALA A 964 -2.40 -27.95 35.25
N ASN A 965 -1.73 -28.94 34.67
CA ASN A 965 -1.50 -30.22 35.32
C ASN A 965 -0.42 -30.16 36.42
N THR A 966 -0.60 -30.93 37.48
CA THR A 966 0.34 -31.11 38.60
C THR A 966 1.30 -32.29 38.40
N SER A 967 1.46 -32.79 37.17
CA SER A 967 2.29 -33.96 36.88
C SER A 967 3.75 -33.81 37.33
N GLU A 968 4.32 -34.89 37.89
CA GLU A 968 5.73 -34.97 38.32
C GLU A 968 6.75 -35.00 37.17
N ASP A 969 6.31 -34.98 35.91
CA ASP A 969 7.22 -34.99 34.76
C ASP A 969 8.13 -33.75 34.79
N SER A 970 9.43 -33.97 35.01
CA SER A 970 10.43 -32.92 35.25
C SER A 970 10.59 -31.96 34.08
N GLN A 971 10.21 -32.36 32.86
CA GLN A 971 10.45 -31.60 31.63
C GLN A 971 9.34 -30.58 31.26
N VAL A 972 8.14 -30.68 31.84
CA VAL A 972 7.02 -29.77 31.53
C VAL A 972 6.99 -28.59 32.51
N ILE A 973 7.00 -27.36 32.01
CA ILE A 973 6.78 -26.15 32.83
C ILE A 973 5.28 -26.03 33.10
N ASN A 974 4.88 -26.10 34.37
CA ASN A 974 3.51 -25.87 34.81
C ASN A 974 3.46 -24.71 35.83
N ILE A 975 2.25 -24.24 36.12
CA ILE A 975 2.06 -23.09 37.02
C ILE A 975 2.62 -23.33 38.43
N LYS A 976 2.56 -24.58 38.93
CA LYS A 976 3.04 -24.95 40.28
C LYS A 976 4.57 -24.97 40.41
N LYS A 977 5.28 -25.35 39.35
CA LYS A 977 6.75 -25.23 39.32
C LYS A 977 7.19 -23.77 39.32
N ILE A 978 6.45 -22.91 38.61
CA ILE A 978 6.70 -21.46 38.62
C ILE A 978 6.44 -20.92 40.04
N GLU A 979 5.32 -21.29 40.66
CA GLU A 979 4.99 -20.93 42.05
C GLU A 979 6.14 -21.30 43.00
N GLN A 980 6.56 -22.57 42.99
CA GLN A 980 7.61 -23.07 43.87
C GLN A 980 8.94 -22.32 43.65
N LYS A 981 9.43 -22.25 42.40
CA LYS A 981 10.70 -21.59 42.07
C LYS A 981 10.69 -20.11 42.45
N THR A 982 9.62 -19.38 42.14
CA THR A 982 9.54 -17.94 42.43
C THR A 982 9.39 -17.68 43.93
N ASN A 983 8.59 -18.49 44.65
CA ASN A 983 8.46 -18.38 46.11
C ASN A 983 9.77 -18.70 46.83
N GLU A 984 10.49 -19.75 46.44
CA GLU A 984 11.81 -20.09 47.00
C GLU A 984 12.83 -18.97 46.78
N LYS A 985 12.88 -18.43 45.55
CA LYS A 985 13.78 -17.33 45.16
C LYS A 985 13.51 -16.04 45.93
N GLU A 986 12.25 -15.67 46.11
CA GLU A 986 11.87 -14.40 46.74
C GLU A 986 11.49 -14.48 48.21
N LYS A 987 11.44 -15.69 48.79
CA LYS A 987 10.99 -15.94 50.16
C LYS A 987 9.57 -15.39 50.42
N LYS A 988 8.68 -15.62 49.45
CA LYS A 988 7.24 -15.29 49.54
C LYS A 988 6.41 -16.57 49.60
N ASN A 989 5.13 -16.44 49.97
CA ASN A 989 4.17 -17.53 50.02
C ASN A 989 2.91 -17.15 49.23
N ILE A 990 3.03 -17.06 47.91
CA ILE A 990 1.94 -16.72 46.99
C ILE A 990 1.52 -18.00 46.28
N ARG A 991 0.21 -18.29 46.25
CA ARG A 991 -0.35 -19.44 45.54
C ARG A 991 -0.69 -19.03 44.11
N LEU A 992 -0.16 -19.75 43.12
CA LEU A 992 -0.47 -19.56 41.70
C LEU A 992 -1.31 -20.73 41.20
N GLU A 993 -2.41 -20.42 40.52
CA GLU A 993 -3.31 -21.42 39.95
C GLU A 993 -3.58 -21.08 38.49
N TYR A 994 -3.88 -22.10 37.68
CA TYR A 994 -4.30 -21.92 36.30
C TYR A 994 -5.53 -22.81 36.03
N PHE A 995 -6.54 -22.24 35.37
CA PHE A 995 -7.72 -22.96 34.91
C PHE A 995 -7.93 -22.72 33.42
N LEU A 996 -8.20 -23.81 32.70
CA LEU A 996 -8.67 -23.77 31.32
C LEU A 996 -10.19 -23.96 31.32
N LEU A 997 -10.91 -22.99 30.78
CA LEU A 997 -12.36 -23.06 30.63
C LEU A 997 -12.68 -23.42 29.19
N SER A 998 -13.02 -24.68 28.95
CA SER A 998 -13.30 -25.17 27.60
C SER A 998 -14.60 -24.58 27.08
N ALA A 999 -14.51 -23.86 25.96
CA ALA A 999 -15.66 -23.44 25.15
C ALA A 999 -16.23 -24.58 24.29
N THR A 1000 -15.60 -25.76 24.30
CA THR A 1000 -16.08 -26.93 23.57
C THR A 1000 -16.82 -27.87 24.52
N ASN A 1001 -18.03 -28.27 24.15
CA ASN A 1001 -18.81 -29.23 24.93
C ASN A 1001 -18.08 -30.58 25.04
N TYR A 1002 -18.06 -31.17 26.23
CA TYR A 1002 -17.42 -32.45 26.55
C TYR A 1002 -17.86 -33.57 25.59
N HIS A 1003 -19.17 -33.65 25.28
CA HIS A 1003 -19.69 -34.64 24.33
C HIS A 1003 -18.98 -34.58 22.97
N LYS A 1004 -18.73 -33.37 22.44
CA LYS A 1004 -18.02 -33.19 21.16
C LYS A 1004 -16.57 -33.65 21.23
N LEU A 1005 -15.91 -33.54 22.39
CA LEU A 1005 -14.54 -34.01 22.58
C LEU A 1005 -14.45 -35.54 22.67
N THR A 1006 -15.53 -36.19 23.11
CA THR A 1006 -15.63 -37.66 23.21
C THR A 1006 -16.10 -38.34 21.92
N GLU A 1007 -16.74 -37.60 21.01
CA GLU A 1007 -17.35 -38.13 19.80
C GLU A 1007 -16.29 -38.81 18.90
N GLY A 1008 -16.52 -40.09 18.57
CA GLY A 1008 -15.61 -40.88 17.74
C GLY A 1008 -14.34 -41.42 18.43
N LYS A 1009 -14.16 -41.23 19.75
CA LYS A 1009 -12.99 -41.73 20.49
C LYS A 1009 -13.34 -42.93 21.38
N ALA A 1010 -12.63 -44.05 21.20
CA ALA A 1010 -12.85 -45.29 21.96
C ALA A 1010 -12.38 -45.24 23.43
N LYS A 1011 -11.48 -44.30 23.77
CA LYS A 1011 -11.00 -43.98 25.11
C LYS A 1011 -10.83 -42.48 25.23
N PHE A 1012 -11.44 -41.86 26.23
CA PHE A 1012 -11.29 -40.44 26.57
C PHE A 1012 -11.38 -40.28 28.10
N PRO A 1013 -10.62 -39.35 28.72
CA PRO A 1013 -10.70 -39.11 30.16
C PRO A 1013 -12.13 -38.77 30.59
N LYS A 1014 -12.54 -39.19 31.79
CA LYS A 1014 -13.85 -38.80 32.32
C LYS A 1014 -13.86 -37.30 32.57
N LYS A 1015 -15.04 -36.70 32.54
CA LYS A 1015 -15.20 -35.26 32.78
C LYS A 1015 -14.63 -34.88 34.15
N GLU A 1016 -14.88 -35.69 35.18
CA GLU A 1016 -14.35 -35.47 36.52
C GLU A 1016 -12.81 -35.49 36.57
N ASP A 1017 -12.17 -36.37 35.78
CA ASP A 1017 -10.70 -36.44 35.71
C ASP A 1017 -10.10 -35.17 35.09
N LEU A 1018 -10.83 -34.51 34.19
CA LEU A 1018 -10.42 -33.23 33.58
C LEU A 1018 -10.67 -32.07 34.53
N GLU A 1019 -11.78 -32.08 35.26
CA GLU A 1019 -12.08 -31.10 36.31
C GLU A 1019 -11.05 -31.13 37.45
N ASP A 1020 -10.57 -32.32 37.82
CA ASP A 1020 -9.46 -32.49 38.77
C ASP A 1020 -8.13 -31.93 38.25
N ARG A 1021 -7.97 -31.82 36.93
CA ARG A 1021 -6.83 -31.16 36.26
C ARG A 1021 -7.07 -29.67 35.99
N HIS A 1022 -8.07 -29.06 36.64
CA HIS A 1022 -8.46 -27.65 36.47
C HIS A 1022 -8.95 -27.29 35.05
N ILE A 1023 -9.51 -28.27 34.34
CA ILE A 1023 -10.18 -28.07 33.05
C ILE A 1023 -11.69 -28.11 33.30
N LEU A 1024 -12.36 -26.97 33.18
CA LEU A 1024 -13.80 -26.86 33.39
C LEU A 1024 -14.52 -26.57 32.06
N PHE A 1025 -15.81 -26.87 31.97
CA PHE A 1025 -16.57 -26.79 30.72
C PHE A 1025 -17.61 -25.67 30.77
N ILE A 1026 -17.29 -24.52 30.18
CA ILE A 1026 -18.09 -23.29 30.33
C ILE A 1026 -19.47 -23.38 29.67
N ASN A 1027 -19.61 -24.22 28.65
CA ASN A 1027 -20.86 -24.41 27.91
C ASN A 1027 -21.67 -25.63 28.39
N ASP A 1028 -21.08 -26.54 29.15
CA ASP A 1028 -21.78 -27.72 29.67
C ASP A 1028 -22.30 -27.51 31.10
N ASP A 1029 -21.51 -26.80 31.94
CA ASP A 1029 -21.78 -26.66 33.37
C ASP A 1029 -22.18 -25.23 33.68
N THR A 1030 -23.41 -25.02 34.17
CA THR A 1030 -23.81 -23.71 34.67
C THR A 1030 -23.15 -23.36 36.02
N ASP A 1031 -22.64 -24.36 36.74
CA ASP A 1031 -22.00 -24.25 38.06
C ASP A 1031 -20.46 -24.29 38.00
N TRP A 1032 -19.85 -24.13 36.82
CA TRP A 1032 -18.39 -24.08 36.69
C TRP A 1032 -17.70 -23.10 37.65
N PRO A 1033 -18.25 -21.91 37.99
CA PRO A 1033 -17.59 -21.02 38.95
C PRO A 1033 -17.51 -21.66 40.34
N HIS A 1034 -18.58 -22.34 40.79
CA HIS A 1034 -18.57 -23.05 42.07
C HIS A 1034 -17.46 -24.11 42.12
N LYS A 1035 -17.32 -24.89 41.04
CA LYS A 1035 -16.23 -25.88 40.92
C LYS A 1035 -14.85 -25.21 41.02
N LEU A 1036 -14.65 -24.07 40.36
CA LEU A 1036 -13.41 -23.28 40.44
C LEU A 1036 -13.11 -22.85 41.88
N PHE A 1037 -14.04 -22.20 42.57
CA PHE A 1037 -13.82 -21.71 43.95
C PHE A 1037 -13.65 -22.83 44.98
N ASN A 1038 -14.34 -23.96 44.80
CA ASN A 1038 -14.16 -25.15 45.64
C ASN A 1038 -12.74 -25.73 45.49
N LYS A 1039 -12.20 -25.83 44.27
CA LYS A 1039 -10.80 -26.26 44.03
C LYS A 1039 -9.77 -25.30 44.65
N LEU A 1040 -10.13 -24.02 44.79
CA LEU A 1040 -9.31 -23.04 45.50
C LEU A 1040 -9.41 -23.17 47.03
N GLY A 1041 -10.38 -23.93 47.56
CA GLY A 1041 -10.61 -24.11 49.00
C GLY A 1041 -11.30 -22.92 49.65
N LEU A 1042 -12.14 -22.21 48.91
CA LEU A 1042 -12.77 -20.94 49.32
C LEU A 1042 -14.26 -21.07 49.63
N THR A 1043 -14.89 -22.19 49.28
CA THR A 1043 -16.34 -22.43 49.42
C THR A 1043 -16.63 -23.88 49.75
#